data_AF-A0A1B9J2N0-F1
#
_entry.id   AF-A0A1B9J2N0-F1
#
_cell.length_a   1.000
_cell.length_b   1.000
_cell.length_c   1.000
_cell.angle_alpha   90.00
_cell.angle_beta   90.00
_cell.angle_gamma   90.00
#
_symmetry.space_group_name_H-M   'P 1'
#
loop_
_entity.id
_entity.type
_entity.pdbx_description
1 polymer ?
#
loop_
_entity_poly.entity_id
_entity_poly.type
_entity_poly.pdbx_seq_one_letter_code
_entity_poly.pdbx_strand_id
1 'polypeptide(L)'
;MQLKDQRPPVWVSWWMAFSIVIVSWDAAYCFLRPRSFGTGDLAWIWAPYNMVPYSMVDYLYGQPGLDANDGFTNAQALMNVIEVFLAIEYLYLRHTSPRSSNRTPNPAHHYHAHAPLVGFAGALMTLSKTALYFLQEYFCDWCMVGHNDRFTFWTVWVATNVSLSISYTWVVVPFIVCVVLGRFIAQALMRDTANQIAYLEWSTSQTQSSLTSPKPTSTTSLTVQSDSEQVESDAVSTSITPPAALSLTFHPRNLSVLVIGSNRLAATRATTFLEAGAKVTITSPALISDASPELKQLEQVGRVKYRQSKSDTAEDWSSLFSNLKISLVCVTDTLIGSQSRRSASSAKTIYETCSSLRIPINISDQPLYSTYTFPSVHRFVGQNGIPSNLQVAVTTNGQGCRLAGRIKREIITRLPSNVGAAVDNVGKLRSKAKSSPKLSEEEEQNHDIPLNSPVPQLHTPSLSRVGSTEKLSIIPDGGVEGLSEEEQQLRRMRWVHQMSEYYSFEHLASLKEEDLDQALELWSTSSQDITLSHHQSGHRNKNAEGKILLIGSGPGHPGLLTVAAHHALKTATLILSDKLVPSEILALIPSTTKLHIAKKFPGNAEGAQNEMMELALAGAQKGEVVVRLKQGDPFVYGRGGEEVLYFRENGFESTVIPGISSALAGPLMMNIPVTQRGVSESLVLCTGVGRQGKAVKLPGYVKSRSLILLMGVARINQIIETLTVSSPNAEGRDGERYPGYLPIGIIERASSPDQRIIMSRLDRIEESLKKLDERPPGMIIVGWSVLCLEGKGKVDILDKINASEDDERQIVDDWLDGNDYKVREGLQEGWRDLLSEVQ
;
A
#
# COMPACT_ATOMS: atom_id res chain seq x y z
N MET A 1 -25.84 22.94 -11.46
CA MET A 1 -26.27 23.57 -10.19
C MET A 1 -25.34 24.74 -9.94
N GLN A 2 -25.76 25.98 -10.18
CA GLN A 2 -24.98 27.17 -9.77
C GLN A 2 -24.91 27.15 -8.25
N LEU A 3 -23.78 26.73 -7.70
CA LEU A 3 -23.50 26.85 -6.27
C LEU A 3 -23.34 28.35 -5.99
N LYS A 4 -24.43 28.99 -5.56
CA LYS A 4 -24.38 30.34 -4.98
C LYS A 4 -23.29 30.35 -3.91
N ASP A 5 -22.48 31.40 -3.83
CA ASP A 5 -21.57 31.65 -2.73
C ASP A 5 -22.38 31.74 -1.42
N GLN A 6 -22.58 30.59 -0.79
CA GLN A 6 -23.30 30.51 0.47
C GLN A 6 -22.31 30.92 1.57
N ARG A 7 -22.71 31.88 2.39
CA ARG A 7 -22.04 32.19 3.64
C ARG A 7 -22.59 31.24 4.72
N PRO A 8 -21.80 30.88 5.75
CA PRO A 8 -22.34 30.21 6.91
C PRO A 8 -23.59 30.95 7.42
N PRO A 9 -24.61 30.28 7.96
CA PRO A 9 -25.84 30.93 8.43
C PRO A 9 -25.57 31.91 9.57
N VAL A 10 -26.25 33.07 9.60
CA VAL A 10 -26.04 34.13 10.63
C VAL A 10 -26.28 33.64 12.04
N TRP A 11 -27.19 32.68 12.23
CA TRP A 11 -27.43 32.05 13.54
C TRP A 11 -26.17 31.40 14.13
N VAL A 12 -25.23 30.92 13.31
CA VAL A 12 -23.95 30.37 13.80
C VAL A 12 -23.10 31.48 14.43
N SER A 13 -23.16 32.71 13.91
CA SER A 13 -22.49 33.85 14.56
C SER A 13 -23.18 34.25 15.85
N TRP A 14 -24.52 34.26 15.89
CA TRP A 14 -25.25 34.50 17.13
C TRP A 14 -24.88 33.47 18.19
N TRP A 15 -24.77 32.22 17.80
CA TRP A 15 -24.31 31.13 18.66
C TRP A 15 -22.90 31.37 19.21
N MET A 16 -21.92 31.67 18.35
CA MET A 16 -20.54 31.92 18.78
C MET A 16 -20.44 33.13 19.69
N ALA A 17 -21.17 34.22 19.39
CA ALA A 17 -21.21 35.41 20.22
C ALA A 17 -21.82 35.14 21.60
N PHE A 18 -22.90 34.36 21.65
CA PHE A 18 -23.54 33.93 22.88
C PHE A 18 -22.62 33.00 23.70
N SER A 19 -21.94 32.07 23.03
CA SER A 19 -21.03 31.11 23.65
C SER A 19 -19.85 31.81 24.31
N ILE A 20 -19.26 32.84 23.67
CA ILE A 20 -18.17 33.65 24.26
C ILE A 20 -18.54 34.18 25.65
N VAL A 21 -19.75 34.71 25.82
CA VAL A 21 -20.18 35.31 27.08
C VAL A 21 -20.32 34.25 28.17
N ILE A 22 -20.99 33.13 27.88
CA ILE A 22 -21.25 32.09 28.90
C ILE A 22 -19.98 31.31 29.22
N VAL A 23 -19.22 30.88 28.21
CA VAL A 23 -17.99 30.11 28.39
C VAL A 23 -16.93 30.90 29.15
N SER A 24 -16.82 32.21 28.89
CA SER A 24 -15.93 33.10 29.66
C SER A 24 -16.37 33.22 31.11
N TRP A 25 -17.69 33.33 31.35
CA TRP A 25 -18.24 33.40 32.70
C TRP A 25 -18.02 32.09 33.47
N ASP A 26 -18.15 30.94 32.83
CA ASP A 26 -17.85 29.61 33.41
C ASP A 26 -16.36 29.39 33.69
N ALA A 27 -15.48 29.80 32.78
CA ALA A 27 -14.03 29.70 32.98
C ALA A 27 -13.58 30.59 34.14
N ALA A 28 -14.11 31.81 34.22
CA ALA A 28 -13.81 32.74 35.31
C ALA A 28 -14.34 32.23 36.66
N TYR A 29 -15.49 31.55 36.69
CA TYR A 29 -15.96 30.85 37.91
C TYR A 29 -14.90 29.88 38.43
N CYS A 30 -14.34 29.05 37.54
CA CYS A 30 -13.39 28.02 37.92
C CYS A 30 -12.04 28.58 38.37
N PHE A 31 -11.49 29.55 37.64
CA PHE A 31 -10.16 30.13 37.93
C PHE A 31 -10.12 31.04 39.15
N LEU A 32 -11.24 31.68 39.50
CA LEU A 32 -11.30 32.60 40.63
C LEU A 32 -11.69 31.92 41.94
N ARG A 33 -11.73 30.59 42.00
CA ARG A 33 -11.94 29.86 43.26
C ARG A 33 -10.77 30.11 44.23
N PRO A 34 -11.03 30.34 45.54
CA PRO A 34 -12.32 30.25 46.22
C PRO A 34 -13.17 31.54 46.20
N ARG A 35 -12.70 32.65 45.63
CA ARG A 35 -13.38 33.96 45.68
C ARG A 35 -14.72 34.00 44.93
N SER A 36 -14.85 33.22 43.86
CA SER A 36 -16.08 33.06 43.05
C SER A 36 -17.12 32.13 43.70
N PHE A 37 -16.75 31.40 44.76
CA PHE A 37 -17.51 30.29 45.32
C PHE A 37 -18.08 30.60 46.71
N GLY A 38 -19.27 30.09 47.02
CA GLY A 38 -19.82 30.10 48.38
C GLY A 38 -19.98 31.51 48.96
N THR A 39 -19.27 31.80 50.05
CA THR A 39 -19.25 33.13 50.72
C THR A 39 -18.10 34.03 50.25
N GLY A 40 -17.41 33.67 49.16
CA GLY A 40 -16.34 34.46 48.59
C GLY A 40 -16.76 35.88 48.22
N ASP A 41 -15.80 36.81 48.22
CA ASP A 41 -16.04 38.23 47.99
C ASP A 41 -16.55 38.55 46.57
N LEU A 42 -16.34 37.63 45.61
CA LEU A 42 -16.83 37.72 44.24
C LEU A 42 -18.01 36.76 43.94
N ALA A 43 -18.48 35.99 44.93
CA ALA A 43 -19.51 34.96 44.73
C ALA A 43 -20.86 35.50 44.24
N TRP A 44 -21.14 36.78 44.48
CA TRP A 44 -22.34 37.48 43.99
C TRP A 44 -22.39 37.57 42.46
N ILE A 45 -21.24 37.56 41.76
CA ILE A 45 -21.17 37.59 40.28
C ILE A 45 -21.69 36.28 39.68
N TRP A 46 -21.55 35.16 40.41
CA TRP A 46 -22.05 33.84 40.04
C TRP A 46 -23.27 33.42 40.85
N ALA A 47 -24.09 34.41 41.27
CA ALA A 47 -25.30 34.15 42.06
C ALA A 47 -26.17 33.01 41.49
N PRO A 48 -26.41 32.85 40.17
CA PRO A 48 -27.16 31.69 39.67
C PRO A 48 -26.56 30.31 40.00
N TYR A 49 -25.23 30.16 39.97
CA TYR A 49 -24.52 28.91 40.34
C TYR A 49 -24.49 28.67 41.85
N ASN A 50 -24.65 29.75 42.62
CA ASN A 50 -24.63 29.74 44.08
C ASN A 50 -26.04 29.74 44.72
N MET A 51 -27.08 30.18 43.98
CA MET A 51 -28.49 30.27 44.42
C MET A 51 -29.28 28.99 44.16
N VAL A 52 -29.07 28.36 43.01
CA VAL A 52 -29.35 26.94 42.81
C VAL A 52 -28.00 26.30 43.08
N PRO A 53 -27.82 25.48 44.12
CA PRO A 53 -26.50 25.04 44.54
C PRO A 53 -25.95 24.00 43.55
N TYR A 54 -25.61 24.43 42.34
CA TYR A 54 -25.06 23.59 41.28
C TYR A 54 -23.74 22.98 41.75
N SER A 55 -23.00 23.70 42.59
CA SER A 55 -21.84 23.20 43.35
C SER A 55 -22.12 22.05 44.31
N MET A 56 -23.37 21.88 44.77
CA MET A 56 -23.80 20.76 45.60
C MET A 56 -24.42 19.64 44.75
N VAL A 57 -24.82 19.96 43.50
CA VAL A 57 -25.30 18.98 42.52
C VAL A 57 -24.12 18.32 41.81
N ASP A 58 -23.08 19.08 41.49
CA ASP A 58 -21.90 18.63 40.78
C ASP A 58 -20.65 18.90 41.63
N TYR A 59 -20.17 17.85 42.32
CA TYR A 59 -19.06 17.98 43.25
C TYR A 59 -17.72 18.34 42.59
N LEU A 60 -17.60 18.13 41.28
CA LEU A 60 -16.43 18.54 40.49
C LEU A 60 -16.30 20.07 40.40
N TYR A 61 -17.45 20.76 40.39
CA TYR A 61 -17.54 22.22 40.42
C TYR A 61 -17.70 22.77 41.86
N GLY A 62 -17.93 21.89 42.82
CA GLY A 62 -18.15 22.18 44.24
C GLY A 62 -16.88 22.33 45.11
N GLN A 63 -17.13 22.58 46.40
CA GLN A 63 -16.09 22.60 47.44
C GLN A 63 -15.32 21.26 47.54
N PRO A 64 -15.94 20.07 47.40
CA PRO A 64 -15.20 18.81 47.45
C PRO A 64 -14.09 18.69 46.40
N GLY A 65 -14.35 19.11 45.15
CA GLY A 65 -13.33 19.12 44.09
C GLY A 65 -12.19 20.12 44.35
N LEU A 66 -12.50 21.27 44.98
CA LEU A 66 -11.49 22.25 45.38
C LEU A 66 -10.61 21.71 46.52
N ASP A 67 -11.22 21.12 47.55
CA ASP A 67 -10.52 20.56 48.71
C ASP A 67 -9.65 19.34 48.31
N ALA A 68 -10.08 18.59 47.29
CA ALA A 68 -9.34 17.47 46.72
C ALA A 68 -8.17 17.89 45.81
N ASN A 69 -7.99 19.18 45.51
CA ASN A 69 -7.04 19.69 44.51
C ASN A 69 -7.18 18.99 43.14
N ASP A 70 -8.41 18.69 42.72
CA ASP A 70 -8.65 18.06 41.42
C ASP A 70 -8.35 19.04 40.27
N GLY A 71 -7.27 18.76 39.53
CA GLY A 71 -6.82 19.57 38.41
C GLY A 71 -7.74 19.51 37.19
N PHE A 72 -8.66 18.55 37.13
CA PHE A 72 -9.52 18.33 35.97
C PHE A 72 -10.39 19.55 35.65
N THR A 73 -11.03 20.16 36.66
CA THR A 73 -11.92 21.32 36.45
C THR A 73 -11.16 22.55 35.95
N ASN A 74 -9.91 22.72 36.36
CA ASN A 74 -9.05 23.81 35.87
C ASN A 74 -8.51 23.55 34.47
N ALA A 75 -8.18 22.30 34.12
CA ALA A 75 -7.85 21.90 32.75
C ALA A 75 -9.05 22.12 31.81
N GLN A 76 -10.24 21.75 32.28
CA GLN A 76 -11.51 21.97 31.60
C GLN A 76 -11.83 23.47 31.40
N ALA A 77 -11.46 24.33 32.35
CA ALA A 77 -11.56 25.79 32.23
C ALA A 77 -10.52 26.40 31.27
N LEU A 78 -9.32 25.82 31.17
CA LEU A 78 -8.32 26.24 30.18
C LEU A 78 -8.79 25.96 28.74
N MET A 79 -9.45 24.82 28.52
CA MET A 79 -10.05 24.52 27.21
C MET A 79 -11.17 25.52 26.84
N ASN A 80 -11.94 26.00 27.82
CA ASN A 80 -12.93 27.06 27.62
C ASN A 80 -12.30 28.39 27.16
N VAL A 81 -11.09 28.72 27.63
CA VAL A 81 -10.38 29.92 27.17
C VAL A 81 -10.03 29.79 25.68
N ILE A 82 -9.55 28.64 25.26
CA ILE A 82 -9.26 28.36 23.84
C ILE A 82 -10.55 28.44 23.01
N GLU A 83 -11.67 27.97 23.54
CA GLU A 83 -12.98 28.02 22.87
C GLU A 83 -13.40 29.46 22.59
N VAL A 84 -13.25 30.33 23.60
CA VAL A 84 -13.54 31.76 23.47
C VAL A 84 -12.67 32.41 22.40
N PHE A 85 -11.37 32.08 22.35
CA PHE A 85 -10.48 32.59 21.30
C PHE A 85 -10.93 32.16 19.90
N LEU A 86 -11.23 30.87 19.70
CA LEU A 86 -11.70 30.34 18.42
C LEU A 86 -13.05 30.95 18.01
N ALA A 87 -13.96 31.19 18.97
CA ALA A 87 -15.24 31.84 18.71
C ALA A 87 -15.08 33.32 18.32
N ILE A 88 -14.16 34.05 18.98
CA ILE A 88 -13.83 35.44 18.62
C ILE A 88 -13.20 35.49 17.24
N GLU A 89 -12.24 34.61 16.96
CA GLU A 89 -11.56 34.52 15.67
C GLU A 89 -12.55 34.15 14.56
N TYR A 90 -13.48 33.23 14.80
CA TYR A 90 -14.58 32.93 13.88
C TYR A 90 -15.41 34.18 13.55
N LEU A 91 -15.84 34.93 14.56
CA LEU A 91 -16.65 36.14 14.38
C LEU A 91 -15.86 37.22 13.62
N TYR A 92 -14.59 37.39 13.96
CA TYR A 92 -13.68 38.30 13.28
C TYR A 92 -13.53 37.92 11.80
N LEU A 93 -13.10 36.69 11.50
CA LEU A 93 -12.87 36.21 10.12
C LEU A 93 -14.15 36.21 9.28
N ARG A 94 -15.30 36.04 9.92
CA ARG A 94 -16.58 36.03 9.23
C ARG A 94 -17.11 37.43 8.91
N HIS A 95 -16.95 38.39 9.83
CA HIS A 95 -17.60 39.71 9.74
C HIS A 95 -16.65 40.85 9.40
N THR A 96 -15.34 40.66 9.55
CA THR A 96 -14.32 41.58 9.05
C THR A 96 -13.73 41.06 7.74
N SER A 97 -13.54 41.97 6.80
CA SER A 97 -13.05 41.68 5.44
C SER A 97 -12.03 42.74 5.06
N PRO A 98 -10.88 42.37 4.48
CA PRO A 98 -10.09 43.26 3.64
C PRO A 98 -10.45 43.06 2.16
N ARG A 99 -10.78 44.19 1.51
CA ARG A 99 -10.80 44.39 0.06
C ARG A 99 -9.34 44.48 -0.43
N SER A 100 -8.99 43.80 -1.53
CA SER A 100 -8.38 44.41 -2.73
C SER A 100 -7.63 43.38 -3.59
N SER A 101 -8.22 43.05 -4.73
CA SER A 101 -7.47 42.82 -5.97
C SER A 101 -8.18 43.65 -7.03
N ASN A 102 -7.47 44.64 -7.58
CA ASN A 102 -7.96 45.73 -8.43
C ASN A 102 -8.42 45.29 -9.85
N ARG A 103 -8.95 44.08 -10.01
CA ARG A 103 -9.53 43.62 -11.27
C ARG A 103 -10.88 42.97 -11.02
N THR A 104 -11.91 43.61 -11.55
CA THR A 104 -13.33 43.22 -11.64
C THR A 104 -14.27 43.81 -10.55
N PRO A 105 -15.36 44.49 -10.97
CA PRO A 105 -16.34 45.05 -10.05
C PRO A 105 -17.40 43.98 -9.75
N ASN A 106 -17.21 43.21 -8.67
CA ASN A 106 -18.31 42.43 -8.10
C ASN A 106 -18.33 42.60 -6.57
N PRO A 107 -19.29 43.35 -5.99
CA PRO A 107 -19.30 43.71 -4.58
C PRO A 107 -19.96 42.62 -3.70
N ALA A 108 -19.65 41.35 -3.95
CA ALA A 108 -20.02 40.29 -3.01
C ALA A 108 -18.93 40.23 -1.94
N HIS A 109 -19.17 40.78 -0.76
CA HIS A 109 -18.24 40.66 0.37
C HIS A 109 -17.95 39.17 0.63
N HIS A 110 -16.75 38.69 0.30
CA HIS A 110 -16.33 37.34 0.62
C HIS A 110 -15.83 37.35 2.07
N TYR A 111 -16.36 36.46 2.92
CA TYR A 111 -15.82 36.22 4.25
C TYR A 111 -14.52 35.42 4.13
N HIS A 112 -13.64 35.45 5.13
CA HIS A 112 -12.39 34.70 5.06
C HIS A 112 -12.69 33.19 4.95
N ALA A 113 -12.05 32.53 3.97
CA ALA A 113 -12.24 31.09 3.72
C ALA A 113 -11.88 30.21 4.94
N HIS A 114 -11.07 30.72 5.86
CA HIS A 114 -10.71 30.04 7.10
C HIS A 114 -11.81 30.07 8.16
N ALA A 115 -12.81 30.96 8.06
CA ALA A 115 -13.84 31.10 9.09
C ALA A 115 -14.59 29.79 9.37
N PRO A 116 -15.10 29.02 8.37
CA PRO A 116 -15.78 27.75 8.64
C PRO A 116 -14.90 26.72 9.35
N LEU A 117 -13.59 26.71 9.09
CA LEU A 117 -12.63 25.80 9.73
C LEU A 117 -12.44 26.15 11.21
N VAL A 118 -12.19 27.42 11.50
CA VAL A 118 -12.02 27.91 12.88
C VAL A 118 -13.30 27.69 13.69
N GLY A 119 -14.46 27.99 13.11
CA GLY A 119 -15.76 27.75 13.77
C GLY A 119 -16.08 26.27 13.97
N PHE A 120 -15.67 25.40 13.04
CA PHE A 120 -15.83 23.96 13.17
C PHE A 120 -14.95 23.40 14.30
N ALA A 121 -13.69 23.83 14.37
CA ALA A 121 -12.77 23.42 15.42
C ALA A 121 -13.28 23.85 16.81
N GLY A 122 -13.75 25.09 16.94
CA GLY A 122 -14.36 25.58 18.18
C GLY A 122 -15.57 24.75 18.61
N ALA A 123 -16.53 24.53 17.71
CA ALA A 123 -17.73 23.75 18.03
C ALA A 123 -17.44 22.27 18.34
N LEU A 124 -16.48 21.67 17.64
CA LEU A 124 -16.08 20.28 17.90
C LEU A 124 -15.43 20.14 19.28
N MET A 125 -14.66 21.14 19.70
CA MET A 125 -14.03 21.16 21.01
C MET A 125 -15.07 21.25 22.13
N THR A 126 -16.08 22.12 21.98
CA THR A 126 -17.23 22.20 22.90
C THR A 126 -17.91 20.84 23.03
N LEU A 127 -18.23 20.20 21.90
CA LEU A 127 -18.89 18.90 21.85
C LEU A 127 -18.05 17.80 22.52
N SER A 128 -16.75 17.74 22.20
CA SER A 128 -15.84 16.71 22.68
C SER A 128 -15.63 16.80 24.19
N LYS A 129 -15.51 18.02 24.71
CA LYS A 129 -15.39 18.26 26.15
C LYS A 129 -16.65 17.81 26.89
N THR A 130 -17.83 18.20 26.41
CA THR A 130 -19.09 17.78 27.06
C THR A 130 -19.24 16.26 27.00
N ALA A 131 -18.93 15.62 25.88
CA ALA A 131 -18.97 14.16 25.77
C ALA A 131 -17.99 13.47 26.74
N LEU A 132 -16.76 13.99 26.87
CA LEU A 132 -15.76 13.45 27.79
C LEU A 132 -16.23 13.56 29.25
N TYR A 133 -16.88 14.67 29.62
CA TYR A 133 -17.44 14.86 30.96
C TYR A 133 -18.52 13.81 31.29
N PHE A 134 -19.42 13.50 30.35
CA PHE A 134 -20.41 12.42 30.53
C PHE A 134 -19.76 11.03 30.63
N LEU A 135 -18.75 10.76 29.82
CA LEU A 135 -18.05 9.48 29.84
C LEU A 135 -17.28 9.29 31.15
N GLN A 136 -16.66 10.35 31.67
CA GLN A 136 -15.97 10.29 32.96
C GLN A 136 -16.93 9.94 34.10
N GLU A 137 -18.09 10.60 34.18
CA GLU A 137 -19.10 10.25 35.18
C GLU A 137 -19.58 8.80 35.01
N TYR A 138 -19.80 8.35 33.78
CA TYR A 138 -20.19 6.96 33.53
C TYR A 138 -19.13 5.95 34.00
N PHE A 139 -17.85 6.19 33.70
CA PHE A 139 -16.77 5.27 34.05
C PHE A 139 -16.39 5.31 35.54
N CYS A 140 -16.74 6.37 36.27
CA CYS A 140 -16.55 6.43 37.72
C CYS A 140 -17.82 6.04 38.51
N ASP A 141 -18.79 5.38 37.89
CA ASP A 141 -20.08 5.01 38.50
C ASP A 141 -20.82 6.21 39.12
N TRP A 142 -20.85 7.33 38.39
CA TRP A 142 -21.52 8.59 38.77
C TRP A 142 -20.96 9.18 40.07
N CYS A 143 -19.65 9.10 40.27
CA CYS A 143 -18.98 9.49 41.51
C CYS A 143 -19.20 10.96 41.92
N MET A 144 -19.37 11.90 40.99
CA MET A 144 -19.49 13.34 41.31
C MET A 144 -20.92 13.86 41.32
N VAL A 145 -21.88 13.10 40.77
CA VAL A 145 -23.28 13.52 40.59
C VAL A 145 -24.32 12.48 41.02
N GLY A 146 -23.90 11.26 41.35
CA GLY A 146 -24.75 10.13 41.70
C GLY A 146 -25.40 10.25 43.09
N HIS A 147 -24.97 11.20 43.91
CA HIS A 147 -25.56 11.50 45.22
C HIS A 147 -26.86 12.31 45.13
N ASN A 148 -27.20 12.83 43.94
CA ASN A 148 -28.42 13.61 43.74
C ASN A 148 -29.67 12.71 43.67
N ASP A 149 -30.80 13.23 44.12
CA ASP A 149 -32.08 12.57 43.88
C ASP A 149 -32.43 12.58 42.38
N ARG A 150 -33.28 11.62 41.95
CA ARG A 150 -33.61 11.46 40.53
C ARG A 150 -34.19 12.72 39.89
N PHE A 151 -34.92 13.55 40.65
CA PHE A 151 -35.48 14.77 40.10
C PHE A 151 -34.37 15.80 39.88
N THR A 152 -33.52 16.05 40.87
CA THR A 152 -32.37 16.97 40.75
C THR A 152 -31.37 16.53 39.68
N PHE A 153 -31.05 15.23 39.60
CA PHE A 153 -30.17 14.68 38.58
C PHE A 153 -30.69 14.97 37.16
N TRP A 154 -31.96 14.66 36.88
CA TRP A 154 -32.51 14.85 35.54
C TRP A 154 -32.84 16.32 35.21
N THR A 155 -33.25 17.12 36.19
CA THR A 155 -33.71 18.51 35.96
C THR A 155 -32.63 19.58 36.10
N VAL A 156 -31.58 19.33 36.90
CA VAL A 156 -30.52 20.31 37.16
C VAL A 156 -29.22 19.90 36.48
N TRP A 157 -28.86 18.62 36.46
CA TRP A 157 -27.61 18.17 35.83
C TRP A 157 -27.80 17.74 34.37
N VAL A 158 -28.70 16.77 34.10
CA VAL A 158 -28.94 16.31 32.72
C VAL A 158 -29.65 17.38 31.89
N ALA A 159 -30.66 18.08 32.42
CA ALA A 159 -31.38 19.05 31.60
C ALA A 159 -30.54 20.28 31.20
N THR A 160 -29.62 20.70 32.06
CA THR A 160 -28.66 21.78 31.76
C THR A 160 -27.65 21.36 30.69
N ASN A 161 -27.42 20.05 30.52
CA ASN A 161 -26.46 19.50 29.57
C ASN A 161 -27.08 18.85 28.30
N VAL A 162 -28.33 18.34 28.33
CA VAL A 162 -28.89 17.40 27.32
C VAL A 162 -30.42 17.55 27.00
N SER A 163 -31.24 18.40 27.66
CA SER A 163 -32.74 18.28 27.57
C SER A 163 -33.52 19.27 26.67
N LEU A 164 -34.77 18.86 26.32
CA LEU A 164 -35.65 19.29 25.21
C LEU A 164 -36.32 20.66 25.26
N SER A 165 -36.00 21.47 26.27
CA SER A 165 -36.70 22.73 26.51
C SER A 165 -35.73 23.89 26.67
N ILE A 166 -35.62 24.72 25.63
CA ILE A 166 -35.09 26.10 25.57
C ILE A 166 -33.63 26.34 26.04
N SER A 167 -32.95 25.35 26.62
CA SER A 167 -31.55 25.42 27.11
C SER A 167 -30.65 24.32 26.52
N TYR A 168 -30.67 24.18 25.20
CA TYR A 168 -30.00 23.11 24.44
C TYR A 168 -28.55 23.38 24.03
N THR A 169 -27.80 23.99 24.93
CA THR A 169 -26.69 24.82 24.49
C THR A 169 -25.50 23.94 24.08
N TRP A 170 -25.05 22.98 24.87
CA TRP A 170 -23.64 22.55 24.75
C TRP A 170 -23.35 21.24 23.98
N VAL A 171 -24.36 20.42 23.66
CA VAL A 171 -24.19 19.20 22.83
C VAL A 171 -24.85 19.36 21.46
N VAL A 172 -26.15 19.65 21.46
CA VAL A 172 -26.97 19.66 20.24
C VAL A 172 -26.59 20.80 19.31
N VAL A 173 -26.45 22.02 19.82
CA VAL A 173 -26.12 23.18 18.96
C VAL A 173 -24.70 23.09 18.39
N PRO A 174 -23.63 22.77 19.17
CA PRO A 174 -22.29 22.53 18.64
C PRO A 174 -22.25 21.40 17.61
N PHE A 175 -23.00 20.31 17.82
CA PHE A 175 -23.12 19.24 16.82
C PHE A 175 -23.73 19.75 15.51
N ILE A 176 -24.84 20.50 15.57
CA ILE A 176 -25.46 21.10 14.38
C ILE A 176 -24.51 22.09 13.71
N VAL A 177 -23.77 22.90 14.49
CA VAL A 177 -22.75 23.81 13.96
C VAL A 177 -21.64 23.03 13.26
N CYS A 178 -21.17 21.92 13.82
CA CYS A 178 -20.19 21.03 13.18
C CYS A 178 -20.71 20.49 11.84
N VAL A 179 -21.94 19.99 11.79
CA VAL A 179 -22.55 19.49 10.54
C VAL A 179 -22.68 20.61 9.51
N VAL A 180 -23.11 21.80 9.92
CA VAL A 180 -23.30 22.95 9.03
C VAL A 180 -21.96 23.43 8.49
N LEU A 181 -20.98 23.73 9.36
CA LEU A 181 -19.67 24.22 8.93
C LEU A 181 -18.87 23.14 8.20
N GLY A 182 -18.99 21.88 8.58
CA GLY A 182 -18.38 20.73 7.89
C GLY A 182 -18.88 20.59 6.45
N ARG A 183 -20.18 20.84 6.20
CA ARG A 183 -20.73 20.91 4.83
C ARG A 183 -20.10 22.05 4.02
N PHE A 184 -19.87 23.21 4.62
CA PHE A 184 -19.17 24.32 3.94
C PHE A 184 -17.72 23.98 3.60
N ILE A 185 -16.99 23.33 4.52
CA ILE A 185 -15.62 22.87 4.28
C ILE A 185 -15.58 21.86 3.12
N ALA A 186 -16.47 20.86 3.14
CA ALA A 186 -16.56 19.86 2.08
C ALA A 186 -16.90 20.48 0.71
N GLN A 187 -17.83 21.44 0.67
CA GLN A 187 -18.19 22.16 -0.56
C GLN A 187 -17.04 23.02 -1.07
N ALA A 188 -16.27 23.66 -0.19
CA ALA A 188 -15.10 24.47 -0.56
C ALA A 188 -13.98 23.61 -1.15
N LEU A 189 -13.68 22.46 -0.53
CA LEU A 189 -12.69 21.51 -1.05
C LEU A 189 -13.08 20.97 -2.43
N MET A 190 -14.35 20.59 -2.62
CA MET A 190 -14.85 20.16 -3.93
C MET A 190 -14.76 21.26 -4.99
N ARG A 191 -14.93 22.53 -4.61
CA ARG A 191 -14.82 23.69 -5.53
C ARG A 191 -13.36 23.98 -5.90
N ASP A 192 -12.43 23.91 -4.96
CA ASP A 192 -11.01 24.15 -5.25
C ASP A 192 -10.45 23.09 -6.19
N THR A 193 -10.79 21.82 -5.97
CA THR A 193 -10.44 20.75 -6.92
C THR A 193 -11.03 21.01 -8.31
N ALA A 194 -12.28 21.45 -8.41
CA ALA A 194 -12.91 21.77 -9.70
C ALA A 194 -12.30 23.00 -10.38
N ASN A 195 -11.92 24.03 -9.62
CA ASN A 195 -11.26 25.24 -10.13
C ASN A 195 -9.81 24.97 -10.55
N GLN A 196 -9.08 24.12 -9.82
CA GLN A 196 -7.74 23.68 -10.21
C GLN A 196 -7.79 22.89 -11.52
N ILE A 197 -8.76 21.99 -11.67
CA ILE A 197 -9.01 21.29 -12.94
C ILE A 197 -9.33 22.29 -14.07
N ALA A 198 -10.22 23.25 -13.82
CA ALA A 198 -10.58 24.26 -14.82
C ALA A 198 -9.43 25.23 -15.16
N TYR A 199 -8.57 25.57 -14.20
CA TYR A 199 -7.38 26.41 -14.40
C TYR A 199 -6.30 25.64 -15.20
N LEU A 200 -6.13 24.35 -14.92
CA LEU A 200 -5.27 23.46 -15.71
C LEU A 200 -5.81 23.35 -17.14
N GLU A 201 -7.12 23.16 -17.33
CA GLU A 201 -7.74 23.14 -18.66
C GLU A 201 -7.60 24.49 -19.40
N TRP A 202 -7.83 25.61 -18.72
CA TRP A 202 -7.70 26.96 -19.30
C TRP A 202 -6.25 27.31 -19.66
N SER A 203 -5.29 27.04 -18.79
CA SER A 203 -3.87 27.28 -19.07
C SER A 203 -3.38 26.45 -20.26
N THR A 204 -3.80 25.18 -20.34
CA THR A 204 -3.51 24.30 -21.49
C THR A 204 -4.10 24.84 -22.79
N SER A 205 -5.29 25.47 -22.74
CA SER A 205 -5.94 26.06 -23.91
C SER A 205 -5.28 27.37 -24.41
N GLN A 206 -4.72 28.17 -23.51
CA GLN A 206 -3.99 29.41 -23.87
C GLN A 206 -2.68 29.10 -24.60
N THR A 207 -1.94 28.08 -24.15
CA THR A 207 -0.67 27.65 -24.77
C THR A 207 -0.87 27.05 -26.17
N GLN A 208 -2.07 26.51 -26.47
CA GLN A 208 -2.42 26.05 -27.82
C GLN A 208 -2.83 27.18 -28.77
N SER A 209 -3.37 28.29 -28.26
CA SER A 209 -3.81 29.42 -29.10
C SER A 209 -2.67 30.28 -29.66
N SER A 210 -1.47 30.22 -29.06
CA SER A 210 -0.27 30.92 -29.55
C SER A 210 0.50 30.17 -30.65
N LEU A 211 0.03 28.98 -31.06
CA LEU A 211 0.74 28.05 -31.96
C LEU A 211 -0.11 27.59 -33.15
N THR A 212 -0.74 28.53 -33.88
CA THR A 212 -1.22 28.31 -35.26
C THR A 212 -1.31 29.66 -35.98
N SER A 213 -0.81 29.91 -37.20
CA SER A 213 0.02 29.21 -38.18
C SER A 213 0.39 30.25 -39.30
N PRO A 214 1.29 29.96 -40.26
CA PRO A 214 2.11 30.95 -40.98
C PRO A 214 1.52 31.45 -42.32
N LYS A 215 2.05 32.57 -42.84
CA LYS A 215 1.89 32.99 -44.25
C LYS A 215 3.17 32.65 -45.05
N PRO A 216 3.06 32.06 -46.26
CA PRO A 216 4.22 31.77 -47.10
C PRO A 216 4.44 32.87 -48.14
N THR A 217 5.70 33.29 -48.33
CA THR A 217 6.12 33.97 -49.57
C THR A 217 7.61 33.78 -49.83
N SER A 218 7.89 32.96 -50.84
CA SER A 218 8.74 33.25 -52.01
C SER A 218 10.19 33.76 -51.85
N THR A 219 11.11 32.88 -52.26
CA THR A 219 12.21 33.09 -53.23
C THR A 219 13.52 33.77 -52.78
N THR A 220 14.59 33.20 -53.35
CA THR A 220 15.89 33.76 -53.79
C THR A 220 17.08 33.72 -52.82
N SER A 221 18.01 32.80 -53.18
CA SER A 221 19.48 32.95 -53.27
C SER A 221 20.21 33.88 -52.28
N LEU A 222 21.23 33.35 -51.60
CA LEU A 222 22.66 33.62 -51.87
C LEU A 222 23.55 33.02 -50.77
N THR A 223 24.75 32.70 -51.23
CA THR A 223 25.97 32.24 -50.57
C THR A 223 26.42 33.12 -49.39
N VAL A 224 27.25 32.56 -48.49
CA VAL A 224 28.48 33.15 -47.88
C VAL A 224 28.61 32.94 -46.36
N GLN A 225 29.70 32.23 -46.02
CA GLN A 225 30.65 32.32 -44.89
C GLN A 225 30.23 32.32 -43.42
N SER A 226 31.04 31.54 -42.70
CA SER A 226 31.53 31.66 -41.32
C SER A 226 31.40 33.04 -40.68
N ASP A 227 30.92 33.10 -39.44
CA ASP A 227 31.80 33.27 -38.28
C ASP A 227 31.04 33.09 -36.95
N SER A 228 31.84 32.76 -35.95
CA SER A 228 31.59 32.62 -34.52
C SER A 228 30.59 33.59 -33.90
N GLU A 229 29.71 33.07 -33.04
CA GLU A 229 29.57 33.50 -31.65
C GLU A 229 28.65 32.52 -30.89
N GLN A 230 29.23 31.82 -29.90
CA GLN A 230 28.48 31.05 -28.92
C GLN A 230 27.79 32.02 -27.97
N VAL A 231 26.47 32.10 -28.05
CA VAL A 231 25.63 32.62 -26.96
C VAL A 231 25.05 31.39 -26.25
N GLU A 232 25.59 31.11 -25.06
CA GLU A 232 24.96 30.23 -24.09
C GLU A 232 23.54 30.74 -23.79
N SER A 233 22.54 29.89 -24.00
CA SER A 233 21.21 30.08 -23.43
C SER A 233 20.92 28.89 -22.55
N ASP A 234 20.86 29.17 -21.25
CA ASP A 234 20.32 28.31 -20.21
C ASP A 234 18.85 27.99 -20.53
N ALA A 235 18.62 26.89 -21.25
CA ALA A 235 17.31 26.29 -21.36
C ALA A 235 17.26 25.08 -20.43
N VAL A 236 16.86 25.33 -19.18
CA VAL A 236 16.38 24.28 -18.27
C VAL A 236 15.18 23.62 -18.94
N SER A 237 15.39 22.47 -19.55
CA SER A 237 14.33 21.64 -20.12
C SER A 237 13.54 20.98 -18.98
N THR A 238 12.53 21.67 -18.45
CA THR A 238 11.48 21.01 -17.66
C THR A 238 10.65 20.16 -18.61
N SER A 239 11.05 18.91 -18.82
CA SER A 239 10.24 17.92 -19.51
C SER A 239 9.02 17.60 -18.65
N ILE A 240 7.93 18.34 -18.82
CA ILE A 240 6.64 18.02 -18.19
C ILE A 240 6.14 16.73 -18.85
N THR A 241 6.26 15.61 -18.14
CA THR A 241 5.72 14.32 -18.54
C THR A 241 4.21 14.45 -18.74
N PRO A 242 3.63 14.04 -19.88
CA PRO A 242 2.18 14.11 -20.08
C PRO A 242 1.46 13.25 -19.03
N PRO A 243 0.31 13.70 -18.49
CA PRO A 243 -0.42 12.97 -17.47
C PRO A 243 -0.85 11.59 -17.98
N ALA A 244 -0.53 10.55 -17.22
CA ALA A 244 -0.90 9.18 -17.53
C ALA A 244 -2.36 8.89 -17.15
N ALA A 245 -3.03 8.03 -17.92
CA ALA A 245 -4.37 7.56 -17.58
C ALA A 245 -4.32 6.62 -16.35
N LEU A 246 -5.28 6.77 -15.44
CA LEU A 246 -5.45 5.85 -14.31
C LEU A 246 -6.09 4.54 -14.81
N SER A 247 -5.40 3.42 -14.63
CA SER A 247 -5.92 2.09 -14.99
C SER A 247 -6.79 1.53 -13.86
N LEU A 248 -8.07 1.29 -14.14
CA LEU A 248 -9.04 0.75 -13.19
C LEU A 248 -9.79 -0.44 -13.80
N THR A 249 -10.22 -1.37 -12.94
CA THR A 249 -11.14 -2.46 -13.33
C THR A 249 -12.56 -2.08 -12.98
N PHE A 250 -13.44 -1.95 -13.98
CA PHE A 250 -14.82 -1.51 -13.81
C PHE A 250 -15.81 -2.68 -13.92
N HIS A 251 -16.76 -2.77 -12.99
CA HIS A 251 -17.77 -3.83 -12.91
C HIS A 251 -19.19 -3.28 -13.13
N PRO A 252 -19.64 -3.05 -14.39
CA PRO A 252 -20.94 -2.45 -14.71
C PRO A 252 -22.14 -3.38 -14.56
N ARG A 253 -22.21 -4.18 -13.48
CA ARG A 253 -23.31 -5.13 -13.27
C ARG A 253 -24.64 -4.37 -13.19
N ASN A 254 -25.59 -4.75 -14.04
CA ASN A 254 -26.93 -4.14 -14.14
C ASN A 254 -26.96 -2.65 -14.53
N LEU A 255 -25.84 -2.03 -14.87
CA LEU A 255 -25.81 -0.64 -15.34
C LEU A 255 -26.32 -0.54 -16.77
N SER A 256 -27.10 0.50 -17.06
CA SER A 256 -27.57 0.80 -18.41
C SER A 256 -26.44 1.47 -19.20
N VAL A 257 -25.94 0.79 -20.22
CA VAL A 257 -24.88 1.28 -21.11
C VAL A 257 -25.47 1.59 -22.47
N LEU A 258 -25.15 2.75 -23.02
CA LEU A 258 -25.54 3.14 -24.37
C LEU A 258 -24.35 3.01 -25.32
N VAL A 259 -24.51 2.20 -26.36
CA VAL A 259 -23.56 2.13 -27.48
C VAL A 259 -24.20 2.86 -28.67
N ILE A 260 -23.49 3.85 -29.21
CA ILE A 260 -23.95 4.61 -30.37
C ILE A 260 -23.16 4.19 -31.62
N GLY A 261 -23.88 3.66 -32.60
CA GLY A 261 -23.35 3.15 -33.86
C GLY A 261 -23.88 1.75 -34.21
N SER A 262 -23.79 1.41 -35.50
CA SER A 262 -24.30 0.15 -36.07
C SER A 262 -23.21 -0.72 -36.72
N ASN A 263 -21.94 -0.32 -36.58
CA ASN A 263 -20.79 -0.99 -37.20
C ASN A 263 -20.28 -2.20 -36.38
N ARG A 264 -19.27 -2.91 -36.91
CA ARG A 264 -18.67 -4.07 -36.24
C ARG A 264 -18.02 -3.70 -34.90
N LEU A 265 -17.48 -2.49 -34.77
CA LEU A 265 -16.91 -2.02 -33.50
C LEU A 265 -18.00 -1.88 -32.43
N ALA A 266 -19.18 -1.36 -32.78
CA ALA A 266 -20.34 -1.34 -31.89
C ALA A 266 -20.70 -2.73 -31.39
N ALA A 267 -20.66 -3.75 -32.27
CA ALA A 267 -20.85 -5.15 -31.89
C ALA A 267 -19.84 -5.64 -30.85
N THR A 268 -18.55 -5.37 -31.11
CA THR A 268 -17.47 -5.73 -30.19
C THR A 268 -17.64 -5.06 -28.83
N ARG A 269 -17.95 -3.75 -28.81
CA ARG A 269 -18.17 -2.99 -27.57
C ARG A 269 -19.39 -3.46 -26.80
N ALA A 270 -20.50 -3.72 -27.50
CA ALA A 270 -21.70 -4.30 -26.90
C ALA A 270 -21.39 -5.66 -26.25
N THR A 271 -20.65 -6.53 -26.94
CA THR A 271 -20.25 -7.84 -26.41
C THR A 271 -19.39 -7.71 -25.14
N THR A 272 -18.40 -6.81 -25.15
CA THR A 272 -17.56 -6.55 -23.96
C THR A 272 -18.41 -6.08 -22.76
N PHE A 273 -19.37 -5.19 -22.97
CA PHE A 273 -20.25 -4.74 -21.90
C PHE A 273 -21.22 -5.82 -21.40
N LEU A 274 -21.74 -6.66 -22.30
CA LEU A 274 -22.59 -7.80 -21.95
C LEU A 274 -21.82 -8.85 -21.13
N GLU A 275 -20.57 -9.15 -21.50
CA GLU A 275 -19.68 -10.04 -20.73
C GLU A 275 -19.37 -9.49 -19.33
N ALA A 276 -19.35 -8.17 -19.18
CA ALA A 276 -19.19 -7.49 -17.89
C ALA A 276 -20.50 -7.38 -17.08
N GLY A 277 -21.62 -7.88 -17.60
CA GLY A 277 -22.92 -7.91 -16.93
C GLY A 277 -23.75 -6.62 -17.05
N ALA A 278 -23.45 -5.76 -18.02
CA ALA A 278 -24.21 -4.53 -18.26
C ALA A 278 -25.47 -4.76 -19.09
N LYS A 279 -26.45 -3.84 -18.96
CA LYS A 279 -27.64 -3.78 -19.81
C LYS A 279 -27.36 -2.86 -20.99
N VAL A 280 -27.12 -3.45 -22.16
CA VAL A 280 -26.70 -2.69 -23.35
C VAL A 280 -27.90 -2.27 -24.20
N THR A 281 -27.99 -0.97 -24.45
CA THR A 281 -28.89 -0.38 -25.45
C THR A 281 -28.04 0.18 -26.59
N ILE A 282 -28.47 -0.05 -27.82
CA ILE A 282 -27.80 0.41 -29.03
C ILE A 282 -28.67 1.46 -29.70
N THR A 283 -28.07 2.58 -30.10
CA THR A 283 -28.75 3.61 -30.88
C THR A 283 -27.95 3.98 -32.13
N SER A 284 -28.64 4.18 -33.26
CA SER A 284 -28.03 4.57 -34.52
C SER A 284 -29.08 5.18 -35.46
N PRO A 285 -28.69 6.06 -36.39
CA PRO A 285 -29.57 6.51 -37.46
C PRO A 285 -30.01 5.40 -38.43
N ALA A 286 -29.20 4.34 -38.55
CA ALA A 286 -29.45 3.20 -39.45
C ALA A 286 -30.56 2.27 -38.90
N LEU A 287 -31.26 1.58 -39.80
CA LEU A 287 -32.15 0.47 -39.42
C LEU A 287 -31.30 -0.73 -38.98
N ILE A 288 -31.86 -1.62 -38.13
CA ILE A 288 -31.15 -2.84 -37.76
C ILE A 288 -30.83 -3.70 -39.00
N SER A 289 -31.67 -3.67 -40.05
CA SER A 289 -31.41 -4.35 -41.33
C SER A 289 -30.07 -3.97 -41.95
N ASP A 290 -29.54 -2.80 -41.62
CA ASP A 290 -28.31 -2.24 -42.19
C ASP A 290 -27.13 -2.34 -41.21
N ALA A 291 -27.37 -2.80 -39.97
CA ALA A 291 -26.34 -3.02 -38.97
C ALA A 291 -25.45 -4.23 -39.30
N SER A 292 -24.29 -4.29 -38.63
CA SER A 292 -23.38 -5.44 -38.73
C SER A 292 -24.09 -6.77 -38.39
N PRO A 293 -23.73 -7.89 -39.06
CA PRO A 293 -24.33 -9.20 -38.79
C PRO A 293 -24.29 -9.61 -37.31
N GLU A 294 -23.20 -9.29 -36.62
CA GLU A 294 -23.02 -9.60 -35.20
C GLU A 294 -24.02 -8.83 -34.32
N LEU A 295 -24.33 -7.57 -34.65
CA LEU A 295 -25.34 -6.79 -33.93
C LEU A 295 -26.76 -7.31 -34.16
N LYS A 296 -27.08 -7.70 -35.39
CA LYS A 296 -28.37 -8.32 -35.72
C LYS A 296 -28.60 -9.58 -34.90
N GLN A 297 -27.58 -10.42 -34.78
CA GLN A 297 -27.64 -11.62 -33.97
C GLN A 297 -27.86 -11.30 -32.47
N LEU A 298 -27.15 -10.31 -31.92
CA LEU A 298 -27.31 -9.91 -30.52
C LEU A 298 -28.72 -9.39 -30.21
N GLU A 299 -29.35 -8.67 -31.15
CA GLU A 299 -30.73 -8.22 -31.00
C GLU A 299 -31.73 -9.37 -31.14
N GLN A 300 -31.55 -10.26 -32.13
CA GLN A 300 -32.42 -11.43 -32.35
C GLN A 300 -32.45 -12.36 -31.14
N VAL A 301 -31.30 -12.55 -30.47
CA VAL A 301 -31.19 -13.35 -29.23
C VAL A 301 -31.73 -12.57 -28.01
N GLY A 302 -32.09 -11.29 -28.16
CA GLY A 302 -32.64 -10.45 -27.10
C GLY A 302 -31.61 -9.97 -26.07
N ARG A 303 -30.30 -10.03 -26.39
CA ARG A 303 -29.23 -9.60 -25.47
C ARG A 303 -29.04 -8.09 -25.46
N VAL A 304 -29.40 -7.39 -26.54
CA VAL A 304 -29.34 -5.93 -26.65
C VAL A 304 -30.68 -5.36 -27.08
N LYS A 305 -30.95 -4.10 -26.72
CA LYS A 305 -32.11 -3.36 -27.24
C LYS A 305 -31.63 -2.39 -28.30
N TYR A 306 -32.07 -2.55 -29.55
CA TYR A 306 -31.77 -1.60 -30.62
C TYR A 306 -32.84 -0.52 -30.68
N ARG A 307 -32.45 0.74 -30.90
CA ARG A 307 -33.34 1.86 -31.14
C ARG A 307 -32.82 2.70 -32.30
N GLN A 308 -33.65 2.86 -33.33
CA GLN A 308 -33.32 3.82 -34.37
C GLN A 308 -33.55 5.24 -33.83
N SER A 309 -32.54 6.10 -33.93
CA SER A 309 -32.64 7.51 -33.57
C SER A 309 -31.84 8.35 -34.54
N LYS A 310 -32.45 9.41 -35.07
CA LYS A 310 -31.82 10.42 -35.94
C LYS A 310 -31.53 11.72 -35.19
N SER A 311 -31.71 11.73 -33.88
CA SER A 311 -31.53 12.94 -33.09
C SER A 311 -30.04 13.27 -32.92
N ASP A 312 -29.72 14.57 -33.04
CA ASP A 312 -28.39 15.14 -32.87
C ASP A 312 -28.36 16.34 -31.90
N THR A 313 -29.48 16.66 -31.21
CA THR A 313 -29.54 17.83 -30.31
C THR A 313 -29.18 17.46 -28.87
N ALA A 314 -28.62 18.41 -28.11
CA ALA A 314 -28.27 18.20 -26.71
C ALA A 314 -29.49 17.87 -25.82
N GLU A 315 -30.65 18.45 -26.13
CA GLU A 315 -31.91 18.25 -25.41
C GLU A 315 -32.43 16.81 -25.56
N ASP A 316 -32.38 16.29 -26.79
CA ASP A 316 -32.79 14.92 -27.08
C ASP A 316 -31.83 13.90 -26.46
N TRP A 317 -30.52 14.14 -26.50
CA TRP A 317 -29.54 13.28 -25.82
C TRP A 317 -29.75 13.29 -24.30
N SER A 318 -29.98 14.47 -23.70
CA SER A 318 -30.27 14.62 -22.28
C SER A 318 -31.56 13.88 -21.87
N SER A 319 -32.62 14.00 -22.68
CA SER A 319 -33.88 13.27 -22.51
C SER A 319 -33.65 11.75 -22.62
N LEU A 320 -32.92 11.30 -23.62
CA LEU A 320 -32.60 9.88 -23.82
C LEU A 320 -31.82 9.30 -22.63
N PHE A 321 -30.77 9.99 -22.19
CA PHE A 321 -29.94 9.55 -21.07
C PHE A 321 -30.74 9.46 -19.77
N SER A 322 -31.62 10.43 -19.53
CA SER A 322 -32.50 10.46 -18.35
C SER A 322 -33.55 9.35 -18.39
N ASN A 323 -34.24 9.19 -19.52
CA ASN A 323 -35.31 8.20 -19.69
C ASN A 323 -34.82 6.76 -19.57
N LEU A 324 -33.63 6.47 -20.11
CA LEU A 324 -33.02 5.14 -20.06
C LEU A 324 -32.10 4.93 -18.84
N LYS A 325 -31.95 5.96 -18.00
CA LYS A 325 -31.04 5.98 -16.85
C LYS A 325 -29.62 5.53 -17.23
N ILE A 326 -29.09 6.09 -18.33
CA ILE A 326 -27.79 5.72 -18.88
C ILE A 326 -26.68 6.10 -17.90
N SER A 327 -25.80 5.15 -17.62
CA SER A 327 -24.66 5.33 -16.71
C SER A 327 -23.33 5.37 -17.45
N LEU A 328 -23.28 4.95 -18.72
CA LEU A 328 -22.06 4.94 -19.52
C LEU A 328 -22.40 5.05 -21.01
N VAL A 329 -21.60 5.80 -21.76
CA VAL A 329 -21.78 5.97 -23.22
C VAL A 329 -20.53 5.52 -23.97
N CYS A 330 -20.72 4.86 -25.11
CA CYS A 330 -19.66 4.49 -26.05
C CYS A 330 -20.08 4.83 -27.48
N VAL A 331 -19.32 5.70 -28.15
CA VAL A 331 -19.56 6.17 -29.51
C VAL A 331 -18.58 5.49 -30.46
N THR A 332 -19.11 4.88 -31.53
CA THR A 332 -18.33 4.05 -32.46
C THR A 332 -18.51 4.43 -33.93
N ASP A 333 -19.48 5.30 -34.24
CA ASP A 333 -19.83 5.73 -35.59
C ASP A 333 -19.08 6.99 -36.06
N THR A 334 -18.02 7.41 -35.37
CA THR A 334 -17.08 8.45 -35.80
C THR A 334 -16.06 7.94 -36.83
N LEU A 335 -15.84 6.62 -36.86
CA LEU A 335 -14.84 5.97 -37.70
C LEU A 335 -15.07 6.20 -39.21
N ILE A 336 -13.95 6.43 -39.90
CA ILE A 336 -13.90 6.51 -41.37
C ILE A 336 -14.36 5.15 -41.94
N GLY A 337 -15.37 5.18 -42.82
CA GLY A 337 -15.95 3.97 -43.44
C GLY A 337 -17.21 3.42 -42.74
N SER A 338 -17.67 4.03 -41.65
CA SER A 338 -18.99 3.72 -41.09
C SER A 338 -20.11 4.20 -42.02
N GLN A 339 -21.12 3.36 -42.29
CA GLN A 339 -22.24 3.71 -43.17
C GLN A 339 -23.08 4.89 -42.63
N SER A 340 -23.18 5.00 -41.31
CA SER A 340 -23.85 6.10 -40.62
C SER A 340 -22.83 6.99 -39.89
N ARG A 341 -21.79 7.44 -40.61
CA ARG A 341 -20.71 8.20 -39.98
C ARG A 341 -21.23 9.54 -39.42
N ARG A 342 -21.01 9.77 -38.13
CA ARG A 342 -21.39 11.02 -37.48
C ARG A 342 -20.31 12.09 -37.62
N SER A 343 -20.73 13.35 -37.66
CA SER A 343 -19.83 14.51 -37.72
C SER A 343 -19.08 14.72 -36.39
N ALA A 344 -17.91 15.37 -36.46
CA ALA A 344 -17.17 15.77 -35.27
C ALA A 344 -17.97 16.75 -34.38
N SER A 345 -18.82 17.60 -34.98
CA SER A 345 -19.69 18.52 -34.23
C SER A 345 -20.72 17.77 -33.38
N SER A 346 -21.40 16.76 -33.94
CA SER A 346 -22.36 15.96 -33.17
C SER A 346 -21.67 15.11 -32.10
N ALA A 347 -20.50 14.54 -32.39
CA ALA A 347 -19.69 13.84 -31.38
C ALA A 347 -19.33 14.75 -30.20
N LYS A 348 -18.95 16.01 -30.48
CA LYS A 348 -18.69 17.03 -29.45
C LYS A 348 -19.93 17.36 -28.63
N THR A 349 -21.10 17.51 -29.27
CA THR A 349 -22.37 17.76 -28.56
C THR A 349 -22.71 16.64 -27.58
N ILE A 350 -22.47 15.38 -27.95
CA ILE A 350 -22.70 14.23 -27.08
C ILE A 350 -21.72 14.25 -25.90
N TYR A 351 -20.45 14.57 -26.15
CA TYR A 351 -19.45 14.75 -25.10
C TYR A 351 -19.85 15.87 -24.12
N GLU A 352 -20.22 17.05 -24.61
CA GLU A 352 -20.65 18.19 -23.77
C GLU A 352 -21.89 17.82 -22.94
N THR A 353 -22.85 17.11 -23.54
CA THR A 353 -24.06 16.63 -22.85
C THR A 353 -23.70 15.62 -21.75
N CYS A 354 -22.89 14.61 -22.06
CA CYS A 354 -22.42 13.61 -21.10
C CYS A 354 -21.63 14.25 -19.96
N SER A 355 -20.74 15.18 -20.26
CA SER A 355 -19.95 15.94 -19.27
C SER A 355 -20.84 16.75 -18.34
N SER A 356 -21.87 17.42 -18.87
CA SER A 356 -22.84 18.17 -18.06
C SER A 356 -23.63 17.28 -17.09
N LEU A 357 -23.88 16.03 -17.48
CA LEU A 357 -24.62 15.03 -16.70
C LEU A 357 -23.71 14.08 -15.89
N ARG A 358 -22.38 14.27 -15.96
CA ARG A 358 -21.36 13.42 -15.33
C ARG A 358 -21.43 11.95 -15.75
N ILE A 359 -21.79 11.70 -17.01
CA ILE A 359 -21.84 10.35 -17.59
C ILE A 359 -20.48 10.09 -18.27
N PRO A 360 -19.73 9.05 -17.90
CA PRO A 360 -18.48 8.73 -18.59
C PRO A 360 -18.75 8.30 -20.04
N ILE A 361 -17.92 8.80 -20.95
CA ILE A 361 -18.06 8.62 -22.39
C ILE A 361 -16.73 8.19 -23.01
N ASN A 362 -16.80 7.22 -23.93
CA ASN A 362 -15.72 6.91 -24.84
C ASN A 362 -16.17 7.22 -26.26
N ILE A 363 -15.37 7.97 -26.99
CA ILE A 363 -15.55 8.22 -28.42
C ILE A 363 -14.38 7.57 -29.15
N SER A 364 -14.71 6.61 -30.01
CA SER A 364 -13.72 5.95 -30.86
C SER A 364 -12.96 7.01 -31.66
N ASP A 365 -11.68 6.76 -31.94
CA ASP A 365 -10.81 7.64 -32.76
C ASP A 365 -10.68 9.12 -32.32
N GLN A 366 -11.31 9.54 -31.22
CA GLN A 366 -11.31 10.91 -30.70
C GLN A 366 -11.02 10.90 -29.17
N PRO A 367 -9.75 10.68 -28.78
CA PRO A 367 -9.38 10.57 -27.36
C PRO A 367 -9.63 11.87 -26.57
N LEU A 368 -9.59 13.05 -27.23
CA LEU A 368 -9.87 14.35 -26.59
C LEU A 368 -11.32 14.48 -26.10
N TYR A 369 -12.26 13.71 -26.66
CA TYR A 369 -13.66 13.71 -26.25
C TYR A 369 -14.03 12.41 -25.51
N SER A 370 -13.04 11.74 -24.94
CA SER A 370 -13.22 10.52 -24.16
C SER A 370 -12.78 10.73 -22.72
N THR A 371 -13.65 10.41 -21.77
CA THR A 371 -13.30 10.39 -20.34
C THR A 371 -12.76 9.03 -19.88
N TYR A 372 -12.95 7.98 -20.70
CA TYR A 372 -12.30 6.68 -20.51
C TYR A 372 -11.88 6.07 -21.85
N THR A 373 -10.92 5.14 -21.82
CA THR A 373 -10.44 4.44 -23.01
C THR A 373 -10.42 2.93 -22.79
N PHE A 374 -10.58 2.17 -23.87
CA PHE A 374 -10.49 0.71 -23.81
C PHE A 374 -9.03 0.26 -24.00
N PRO A 375 -8.42 -0.43 -23.02
CA PRO A 375 -7.12 -1.04 -23.21
C PRO A 375 -7.21 -2.27 -24.14
N SER A 376 -6.05 -2.76 -24.59
CA SER A 376 -5.93 -4.07 -25.21
C SER A 376 -6.07 -5.13 -24.13
N VAL A 377 -7.24 -5.77 -24.03
CA VAL A 377 -7.55 -6.77 -23.01
C VAL A 377 -7.39 -8.18 -23.57
N HIS A 378 -6.97 -9.12 -22.73
CA HIS A 378 -7.10 -10.56 -22.93
C HIS A 378 -7.64 -11.18 -21.65
N ARG A 379 -8.65 -12.02 -21.81
CA ARG A 379 -9.25 -12.81 -20.74
C ARG A 379 -8.81 -14.25 -20.94
N PHE A 380 -8.20 -14.82 -19.91
CA PHE A 380 -7.67 -16.18 -19.98
C PHE A 380 -8.81 -17.20 -19.97
N VAL A 381 -8.54 -18.39 -20.50
CA VAL A 381 -9.47 -19.51 -20.40
C VAL A 381 -9.27 -20.18 -19.04
N GLY A 382 -10.37 -20.35 -18.34
CA GLY A 382 -10.47 -21.01 -17.05
C GLY A 382 -10.75 -22.51 -17.18
N GLN A 383 -11.37 -23.07 -16.16
CA GLN A 383 -11.80 -24.48 -16.20
C GLN A 383 -12.88 -24.72 -17.26
N ASN A 384 -12.83 -25.87 -17.91
CA ASN A 384 -13.83 -26.36 -18.87
C ASN A 384 -14.09 -25.40 -20.06
N GLY A 385 -13.11 -24.57 -20.43
CA GLY A 385 -13.25 -23.62 -21.53
C GLY A 385 -14.03 -22.35 -21.20
N ILE A 386 -14.43 -22.15 -19.94
CA ILE A 386 -15.14 -20.96 -19.48
C ILE A 386 -14.13 -19.81 -19.30
N PRO A 387 -14.43 -18.56 -19.69
CA PRO A 387 -13.54 -17.43 -19.45
C PRO A 387 -13.23 -17.24 -17.95
N SER A 388 -11.95 -17.30 -17.59
CA SER A 388 -11.45 -17.15 -16.22
C SER A 388 -11.71 -15.74 -15.67
N ASN A 389 -11.61 -15.59 -14.35
CA ASN A 389 -11.54 -14.27 -13.72
C ASN A 389 -10.21 -13.53 -13.98
N LEU A 390 -9.18 -14.23 -14.47
CA LEU A 390 -7.91 -13.61 -14.84
C LEU A 390 -8.01 -12.82 -16.16
N GLN A 391 -7.60 -11.56 -16.09
CA GLN A 391 -7.54 -10.66 -17.24
C GLN A 391 -6.23 -9.88 -17.24
N VAL A 392 -5.69 -9.61 -18.41
CA VAL A 392 -4.55 -8.70 -18.63
C VAL A 392 -4.99 -7.59 -19.56
N ALA A 393 -4.72 -6.35 -19.17
CA ALA A 393 -5.02 -5.16 -19.94
C ALA A 393 -3.74 -4.37 -20.19
N VAL A 394 -3.50 -3.99 -21.45
CA VAL A 394 -2.35 -3.17 -21.85
C VAL A 394 -2.85 -1.89 -22.51
N THR A 395 -2.40 -0.74 -22.00
CA THR A 395 -2.66 0.58 -22.59
C THR A 395 -1.33 1.28 -22.87
N THR A 396 -1.29 2.09 -23.93
CA THR A 396 -0.18 2.99 -24.27
C THR A 396 -0.64 4.44 -24.23
N ASN A 397 -1.68 4.75 -23.45
CA ASN A 397 -2.28 6.09 -23.34
C ASN A 397 -2.57 6.75 -24.71
N GLY A 398 -3.07 5.96 -25.66
CA GLY A 398 -3.39 6.42 -27.02
C GLY A 398 -2.22 6.53 -28.00
N GLN A 399 -0.97 6.41 -27.55
CA GLN A 399 0.23 6.63 -28.38
C GLN A 399 0.62 5.46 -29.30
N GLY A 400 -0.06 4.31 -29.23
CA GLY A 400 0.41 3.08 -29.88
C GLY A 400 -0.52 1.89 -29.77
N CYS A 401 -1.73 1.98 -30.31
CA CYS A 401 -2.74 0.91 -30.20
C CYS A 401 -2.27 -0.46 -30.72
N ARG A 402 -1.50 -0.50 -31.81
CA ARG A 402 -0.93 -1.76 -32.35
C ARG A 402 0.19 -2.31 -31.47
N LEU A 403 0.96 -1.43 -30.82
CA LEU A 403 2.01 -1.81 -29.88
C LEU A 403 1.41 -2.41 -28.61
N ALA A 404 0.34 -1.82 -28.07
CA ALA A 404 -0.42 -2.40 -26.95
C ALA A 404 -0.90 -3.84 -27.27
N GLY A 405 -1.33 -4.08 -28.52
CA GLY A 405 -1.68 -5.41 -29.01
C GLY A 405 -0.50 -6.39 -29.09
N ARG A 406 0.70 -5.92 -29.44
CA ARG A 406 1.92 -6.74 -29.47
C ARG A 406 2.41 -7.09 -28.07
N ILE A 407 2.52 -6.10 -27.17
CA ILE A 407 2.95 -6.29 -25.78
C ILE A 407 2.03 -7.29 -25.08
N LYS A 408 0.71 -7.16 -25.27
CA LYS A 408 -0.25 -8.12 -24.74
C LYS A 408 0.04 -9.55 -25.19
N ARG A 409 0.37 -9.77 -26.47
CA ARG A 409 0.69 -11.11 -26.99
C ARG A 409 1.93 -11.70 -26.33
N GLU A 410 2.99 -10.90 -26.16
CA GLU A 410 4.21 -11.32 -25.46
C GLU A 410 3.95 -11.74 -24.00
N ILE A 411 3.09 -10.98 -23.30
CA ILE A 411 2.67 -11.33 -21.93
C ILE A 411 1.93 -12.67 -21.93
N ILE A 412 0.97 -12.85 -22.84
CA ILE A 412 0.18 -14.09 -22.92
C ILE A 412 1.07 -15.30 -23.23
N THR A 413 2.04 -15.17 -24.14
CA THR A 413 2.91 -16.30 -24.55
C THR A 413 3.88 -16.75 -23.46
N ARG A 414 4.20 -15.88 -22.49
CA ARG A 414 5.08 -16.22 -21.36
C ARG A 414 4.34 -16.85 -20.18
N LEU A 415 3.01 -16.71 -20.13
CA LEU A 415 2.20 -17.30 -19.07
C LEU A 415 1.77 -18.73 -19.46
N PRO A 416 1.72 -19.69 -18.51
CA PRO A 416 1.21 -21.03 -18.79
C PRO A 416 -0.24 -21.00 -19.30
N SER A 417 -0.57 -21.90 -20.22
CA SER A 417 -1.89 -21.92 -20.87
C SER A 417 -3.06 -22.20 -19.90
N ASN A 418 -2.77 -22.79 -18.75
CA ASN A 418 -3.72 -23.16 -17.70
C ASN A 418 -3.75 -22.18 -16.52
N VAL A 419 -3.04 -21.05 -16.60
CA VAL A 419 -3.00 -20.04 -15.53
C VAL A 419 -4.39 -19.52 -15.13
N GLY A 420 -5.33 -19.44 -16.09
CA GLY A 420 -6.71 -19.06 -15.78
C GLY A 420 -7.42 -20.07 -14.88
N ALA A 421 -7.24 -21.37 -15.13
CA ALA A 421 -7.80 -22.42 -14.30
C ALA A 421 -7.21 -22.43 -12.88
N ALA A 422 -5.90 -22.13 -12.75
CA ALA A 422 -5.25 -21.96 -11.45
C ALA A 422 -5.89 -20.82 -10.63
N VAL A 423 -6.08 -19.64 -11.25
CA VAL A 423 -6.72 -18.48 -10.60
C VAL A 423 -8.15 -18.80 -10.17
N ASP A 424 -8.92 -19.48 -11.02
CA ASP A 424 -10.30 -19.85 -10.70
C ASP A 424 -10.37 -20.83 -9.51
N ASN A 425 -9.47 -21.81 -9.46
CA ASN A 425 -9.38 -22.77 -8.35
C ASN A 425 -8.99 -22.10 -7.02
N VAL A 426 -8.01 -21.19 -7.03
CA VAL A 426 -7.66 -20.40 -5.84
C VAL A 426 -8.84 -19.53 -5.39
N GLY A 427 -9.60 -18.96 -6.33
CA GLY A 427 -10.82 -18.21 -6.03
C GLY A 427 -11.90 -19.06 -5.35
N LYS A 428 -12.11 -20.30 -5.83
CA LYS A 428 -13.02 -21.28 -5.21
C LYS A 428 -12.57 -21.64 -3.79
N LEU A 429 -11.29 -21.96 -3.61
CA LEU A 429 -10.69 -22.23 -2.30
C LEU A 429 -10.90 -21.09 -1.31
N ARG A 430 -10.62 -19.85 -1.73
CA ARG A 430 -10.84 -18.66 -0.90
C ARG A 430 -12.30 -18.49 -0.50
N SER A 431 -13.22 -18.78 -1.41
CA SER A 431 -14.66 -18.67 -1.16
C SER A 431 -15.13 -19.75 -0.17
N LYS A 432 -14.67 -20.99 -0.35
CA LYS A 432 -14.94 -22.12 0.57
C LYS A 432 -14.35 -21.90 1.96
N ALA A 433 -13.14 -21.34 2.04
CA ALA A 433 -12.52 -20.95 3.31
C ALA A 433 -13.33 -19.89 4.07
N LYS A 434 -14.17 -19.10 3.36
CA LYS A 434 -14.98 -18.02 3.93
C LYS A 434 -16.43 -18.41 4.31
N SER A 435 -16.98 -19.53 3.85
CA SER A 435 -18.42 -19.82 3.97
C SER A 435 -18.79 -20.73 5.16
N SER A 436 -19.31 -20.16 6.28
CA SER A 436 -20.47 -20.60 7.11
C SER A 436 -20.89 -19.49 8.11
N PRO A 437 -22.10 -19.49 8.73
CA PRO A 437 -23.15 -18.48 8.56
C PRO A 437 -23.04 -17.19 9.42
N LYS A 438 -23.34 -16.05 8.79
CA LYS A 438 -23.74 -14.71 9.32
C LYS A 438 -23.17 -14.29 10.69
N LEU A 439 -22.03 -13.60 10.63
CA LEU A 439 -21.72 -12.53 11.59
C LEU A 439 -22.51 -11.27 11.21
N SER A 440 -22.96 -10.52 12.21
CA SER A 440 -23.71 -9.27 12.09
C SER A 440 -22.93 -8.19 11.33
N GLU A 441 -23.66 -7.30 10.63
CA GLU A 441 -23.12 -6.19 9.82
C GLU A 441 -22.21 -5.21 10.60
N GLU A 442 -22.07 -5.35 11.91
CA GLU A 442 -21.27 -4.50 12.78
C GLU A 442 -19.77 -4.86 12.82
N GLU A 443 -19.38 -6.07 12.38
CA GLU A 443 -17.97 -6.53 12.50
C GLU A 443 -17.15 -6.40 11.20
N GLU A 444 -17.78 -6.14 10.05
CA GLU A 444 -17.05 -5.86 8.79
C GLU A 444 -16.32 -4.50 8.80
N GLN A 445 -16.61 -3.62 9.76
CA GLN A 445 -16.03 -2.27 9.83
C GLN A 445 -14.71 -2.16 10.60
N ASN A 446 -14.20 -3.24 11.21
CA ASN A 446 -13.03 -3.18 12.10
C ASN A 446 -11.76 -3.90 11.59
N HIS A 447 -11.70 -4.26 10.30
CA HIS A 447 -10.50 -4.83 9.70
C HIS A 447 -10.05 -4.06 8.45
N ASP A 448 -9.49 -2.86 8.67
CA ASP A 448 -8.58 -2.20 7.71
C ASP A 448 -7.22 -2.89 7.73
N ILE A 449 -7.18 -4.11 7.19
CA ILE A 449 -5.96 -4.86 6.97
C ILE A 449 -5.68 -4.83 5.45
N PRO A 450 -4.67 -4.08 4.97
CA PRO A 450 -4.28 -4.07 3.57
C PRO A 450 -4.07 -5.50 3.06
N LEU A 451 -4.43 -5.80 1.80
CA LEU A 451 -4.28 -7.14 1.20
C LEU A 451 -2.83 -7.69 1.26
N ASN A 452 -1.85 -6.81 1.54
CA ASN A 452 -0.42 -7.06 1.67
C ASN A 452 0.13 -6.91 3.11
N SER A 453 -0.71 -6.82 4.13
CA SER A 453 -0.23 -6.69 5.51
C SER A 453 0.50 -7.97 5.97
N PRO A 454 1.63 -7.86 6.69
CA PRO A 454 2.19 -8.99 7.41
C PRO A 454 1.22 -9.49 8.48
N VAL A 455 1.16 -10.82 8.64
CA VAL A 455 0.27 -11.50 9.59
C VAL A 455 0.54 -11.02 11.03
N PRO A 456 -0.48 -10.57 11.80
CA PRO A 456 -0.32 -10.23 13.22
C PRO A 456 0.12 -11.44 14.05
N GLN A 457 1.08 -11.22 14.96
CA GLN A 457 1.59 -12.24 15.89
C GLN A 457 0.62 -12.43 17.07
N LEU A 458 0.24 -13.67 17.36
CA LEU A 458 -0.38 -14.04 18.63
C LEU A 458 0.69 -14.60 19.57
N HIS A 459 0.74 -14.09 20.80
CA HIS A 459 1.60 -14.61 21.86
C HIS A 459 1.04 -15.96 22.36
N THR A 460 1.80 -17.04 22.20
CA THR A 460 1.58 -18.29 22.94
C THR A 460 2.56 -18.36 24.11
N PRO A 461 2.12 -18.58 25.36
CA PRO A 461 3.03 -18.73 26.49
C PRO A 461 3.93 -19.96 26.31
N SER A 462 5.23 -19.77 26.46
CA SER A 462 6.26 -20.81 26.29
C SER A 462 6.36 -21.73 27.51
N LEU A 463 6.26 -23.03 27.27
CA LEU A 463 6.66 -24.09 28.18
C LEU A 463 8.18 -24.32 28.09
N SER A 464 8.96 -23.71 28.99
CA SER A 464 10.29 -24.22 29.33
C SER A 464 10.77 -23.67 30.68
N ARG A 465 10.33 -24.32 31.77
CA ARG A 465 11.00 -24.27 33.08
C ARG A 465 10.99 -25.69 33.64
N VAL A 466 12.07 -26.45 33.41
CA VAL A 466 12.32 -27.70 34.13
C VAL A 466 13.28 -27.36 35.25
N GLY A 467 12.79 -27.37 36.48
CA GLY A 467 13.60 -27.08 37.65
C GLY A 467 12.84 -26.97 38.97
N SER A 468 11.84 -27.81 39.23
CA SER A 468 11.50 -28.31 40.58
C SER A 468 10.23 -29.17 40.53
N THR A 469 10.31 -30.32 41.21
CA THR A 469 9.24 -31.29 41.44
C THR A 469 8.18 -30.72 42.37
N GLU A 470 6.95 -30.53 41.89
CA GLU A 470 5.72 -30.72 42.66
C GLU A 470 4.50 -30.87 41.73
N LYS A 471 3.56 -31.70 42.17
CA LYS A 471 2.46 -32.33 41.41
C LYS A 471 1.23 -31.42 41.28
N LEU A 472 0.45 -31.72 40.22
CA LEU A 472 -0.96 -31.41 39.87
C LEU A 472 -1.11 -30.36 38.75
N SER A 473 -1.39 -30.72 37.48
CA SER A 473 -2.52 -31.47 36.89
C SER A 473 -3.80 -30.65 36.73
N ILE A 474 -4.00 -30.01 35.55
CA ILE A 474 -5.25 -30.01 34.77
C ILE A 474 -4.89 -29.67 33.31
N ILE A 475 -4.74 -30.67 32.44
CA ILE A 475 -5.44 -30.72 31.14
C ILE A 475 -5.69 -32.21 30.88
N PRO A 476 -6.96 -32.65 30.83
CA PRO A 476 -7.29 -34.04 30.58
C PRO A 476 -7.10 -34.41 29.11
N ASP A 477 -6.70 -35.66 28.91
CA ASP A 477 -6.92 -36.48 27.73
C ASP A 477 -8.36 -36.25 27.21
N GLY A 478 -8.51 -35.56 26.08
CA GLY A 478 -9.81 -35.16 25.53
C GLY A 478 -9.63 -34.53 24.15
N GLY A 479 -10.44 -34.97 23.19
CA GLY A 479 -10.31 -34.66 21.77
C GLY A 479 -10.43 -33.18 21.40
N VAL A 480 -10.25 -32.95 20.09
CA VAL A 480 -10.45 -31.70 19.39
C VAL A 480 -11.89 -31.20 19.58
N GLU A 481 -12.16 -30.46 20.66
CA GLU A 481 -13.37 -29.66 20.82
C GLU A 481 -12.99 -28.30 21.41
N GLY A 482 -13.28 -27.21 20.69
CA GLY A 482 -13.26 -25.85 21.25
C GLY A 482 -12.48 -24.75 20.50
N LEU A 483 -12.03 -24.94 19.25
CA LEU A 483 -11.53 -23.81 18.45
C LEU A 483 -12.71 -22.99 17.92
N SER A 484 -12.72 -21.68 18.20
CA SER A 484 -13.72 -20.74 17.64
C SER A 484 -13.76 -20.85 16.12
N GLU A 485 -14.95 -20.77 15.52
CA GLU A 485 -15.13 -20.83 14.06
C GLU A 485 -14.28 -19.77 13.33
N GLU A 486 -14.04 -18.62 13.97
CA GLU A 486 -13.19 -17.54 13.46
C GLU A 486 -11.72 -17.96 13.34
N GLU A 487 -11.19 -18.67 14.34
CA GLU A 487 -9.81 -19.15 14.33
C GLU A 487 -9.60 -20.22 13.26
N GLN A 488 -10.61 -21.07 13.04
CA GLN A 488 -10.60 -22.07 11.97
C GLN A 488 -10.66 -21.40 10.59
N GLN A 489 -11.47 -20.34 10.43
CA GLN A 489 -11.52 -19.55 9.21
C GLN A 489 -10.20 -18.84 8.90
N LEU A 490 -9.57 -18.21 9.90
CA LEU A 490 -8.26 -17.57 9.75
C LEU A 490 -7.18 -18.57 9.34
N ARG A 491 -7.17 -19.78 9.91
CA ARG A 491 -6.24 -20.85 9.53
C ARG A 491 -6.44 -21.30 8.08
N ARG A 492 -7.68 -21.54 7.66
CA ARG A 492 -8.02 -21.89 6.27
C ARG A 492 -7.60 -20.78 5.30
N MET A 493 -7.88 -19.51 5.62
CA MET A 493 -7.49 -18.36 4.80
C MET A 493 -5.95 -18.20 4.69
N ARG A 494 -5.21 -18.43 5.76
CA ARG A 494 -3.73 -18.43 5.74
C ARG A 494 -3.18 -19.51 4.82
N TRP A 495 -3.78 -20.70 4.84
CA TRP A 495 -3.36 -21.81 4.01
C TRP A 495 -3.63 -21.56 2.51
N VAL A 496 -4.81 -21.01 2.16
CA VAL A 496 -5.11 -20.61 0.77
C VAL A 496 -4.09 -19.58 0.25
N HIS A 497 -3.66 -18.63 1.09
CA HIS A 497 -2.63 -17.67 0.73
C HIS A 497 -1.27 -18.34 0.44
N GLN A 498 -0.84 -19.26 1.31
CA GLN A 498 0.40 -20.02 1.11
C GLN A 498 0.37 -20.84 -0.18
N MET A 499 -0.76 -21.50 -0.47
CA MET A 499 -0.89 -22.24 -1.72
C MET A 499 -0.73 -21.34 -2.94
N SER A 500 -1.38 -20.17 -2.93
CA SER A 500 -1.33 -19.24 -4.05
C SER A 500 0.06 -18.66 -4.31
N GLU A 501 0.93 -18.62 -3.29
CA GLU A 501 2.28 -18.08 -3.40
C GLU A 501 3.30 -19.13 -3.84
N TYR A 502 3.17 -20.38 -3.39
CA TYR A 502 4.23 -21.38 -3.51
C TYR A 502 3.95 -22.54 -4.48
N TYR A 503 2.71 -22.79 -4.86
CA TYR A 503 2.38 -23.89 -5.77
C TYR A 503 2.47 -23.47 -7.23
N SER A 504 2.92 -24.37 -8.11
CA SER A 504 2.99 -24.09 -9.54
C SER A 504 1.60 -23.88 -10.14
N PHE A 505 1.53 -23.13 -11.25
CA PHE A 505 0.28 -22.91 -11.95
C PHE A 505 -0.33 -24.24 -12.47
N GLU A 506 0.48 -25.23 -12.88
CA GLU A 506 -0.06 -26.52 -13.29
C GLU A 506 -0.73 -27.28 -12.16
N HIS A 507 -0.08 -27.29 -10.99
CA HIS A 507 -0.65 -27.96 -9.83
C HIS A 507 -1.97 -27.30 -9.43
N LEU A 508 -1.98 -25.97 -9.27
CA LEU A 508 -3.17 -25.21 -8.90
C LEU A 508 -4.31 -25.39 -9.92
N ALA A 509 -3.99 -25.47 -11.22
CA ALA A 509 -4.97 -25.73 -12.26
C ALA A 509 -5.56 -27.15 -12.22
N SER A 510 -4.79 -28.13 -11.74
CA SER A 510 -5.17 -29.54 -11.69
C SER A 510 -6.02 -29.95 -10.48
N LEU A 511 -6.14 -29.07 -9.48
CA LEU A 511 -6.91 -29.34 -8.27
C LEU A 511 -8.39 -29.63 -8.58
N LYS A 512 -8.90 -30.77 -8.09
CA LYS A 512 -10.32 -31.13 -8.15
C LYS A 512 -11.05 -30.69 -6.89
N GLU A 513 -12.36 -30.60 -6.99
CA GLU A 513 -13.21 -30.11 -5.89
C GLU A 513 -13.07 -30.93 -4.59
N GLU A 514 -12.88 -32.25 -4.71
CA GLU A 514 -12.58 -33.16 -3.60
C GLU A 514 -11.22 -32.86 -2.94
N ASP A 515 -10.19 -32.56 -3.75
CA ASP A 515 -8.86 -32.17 -3.25
C ASP A 515 -8.94 -30.82 -2.51
N LEU A 516 -9.80 -29.90 -2.97
CA LEU A 516 -10.01 -28.60 -2.33
C LEU A 516 -10.64 -28.74 -0.95
N ASP A 517 -11.64 -29.62 -0.82
CA ASP A 517 -12.36 -29.85 0.44
C ASP A 517 -11.48 -30.61 1.43
N GLN A 518 -10.81 -31.68 0.98
CA GLN A 518 -9.87 -32.43 1.80
C GLN A 518 -8.73 -31.56 2.33
N ALA A 519 -8.21 -30.66 1.51
CA ALA A 519 -7.10 -29.81 1.91
C ALA A 519 -7.52 -28.69 2.87
N LEU A 520 -8.80 -28.28 2.89
CA LEU A 520 -9.35 -27.38 3.91
C LEU A 520 -9.69 -28.12 5.22
N GLU A 521 -10.09 -29.39 5.17
CA GLU A 521 -10.42 -30.24 6.34
C GLU A 521 -9.17 -30.77 7.07
N LEU A 522 -8.15 -31.22 6.34
CA LEU A 522 -6.90 -31.73 6.92
C LEU A 522 -6.17 -30.67 7.77
N TRP A 523 -6.35 -29.39 7.44
CA TRP A 523 -5.74 -28.27 8.16
C TRP A 523 -6.62 -27.69 9.28
N SER A 524 -7.92 -27.99 9.31
CA SER A 524 -8.80 -27.59 10.41
C SER A 524 -8.73 -28.55 11.60
N THR A 525 -8.39 -29.83 11.38
CA THR A 525 -8.59 -30.90 12.38
C THR A 525 -7.33 -31.51 13.00
N SER A 526 -6.11 -31.34 12.48
CA SER A 526 -4.91 -31.83 13.19
C SER A 526 -3.56 -31.28 12.72
N SER A 527 -2.65 -31.15 13.69
CA SER A 527 -1.21 -30.90 13.53
C SER A 527 -0.42 -32.13 13.05
N GLN A 528 -1.00 -32.98 12.20
CA GLN A 528 -0.36 -34.22 11.73
C GLN A 528 -0.08 -34.21 10.22
N ASP A 529 1.16 -34.62 9.91
CA ASP A 529 1.76 -34.99 8.63
C ASP A 529 0.86 -35.05 7.40
N ILE A 530 1.18 -34.22 6.40
CA ILE A 530 0.72 -34.42 5.02
C ILE A 530 1.95 -34.62 4.12
N THR A 531 2.33 -35.88 3.92
CA THR A 531 3.09 -36.33 2.76
C THR A 531 2.15 -36.36 1.55
N LEU A 532 2.36 -35.50 0.56
CA LEU A 532 1.67 -35.58 -0.73
C LEU A 532 2.14 -36.83 -1.47
N SER A 533 1.23 -37.76 -1.70
CA SER A 533 1.48 -39.03 -2.40
C SER A 533 1.04 -38.93 -3.85
N HIS A 534 1.98 -38.69 -4.77
CA HIS A 534 1.74 -38.85 -6.19
C HIS A 534 2.83 -39.73 -6.82
N HIS A 535 2.38 -40.93 -7.21
CA HIS A 535 3.05 -41.98 -7.99
C HIS A 535 4.14 -42.83 -7.31
N GLN A 536 3.82 -44.12 -7.21
CA GLN A 536 4.78 -45.21 -7.12
C GLN A 536 5.57 -45.27 -8.45
N SER A 537 6.85 -44.90 -8.43
CA SER A 537 7.85 -45.40 -9.38
C SER A 537 8.66 -46.48 -8.63
N GLY A 538 8.83 -47.68 -9.18
CA GLY A 538 9.62 -47.93 -10.38
C GLY A 538 11.01 -48.34 -9.92
N HIS A 539 11.29 -49.65 -10.01
CA HIS A 539 12.50 -50.38 -9.64
C HIS A 539 13.73 -49.57 -9.20
N ARG A 540 14.18 -49.77 -7.96
CA ARG A 540 15.54 -49.42 -7.52
C ARG A 540 16.37 -50.63 -7.11
N ASN A 541 17.62 -50.56 -7.54
CA ASN A 541 18.73 -51.42 -7.16
C ASN A 541 18.96 -51.32 -5.63
N LYS A 542 18.86 -52.45 -4.93
CA LYS A 542 18.96 -52.57 -3.47
C LYS A 542 20.38 -52.38 -2.88
N ASN A 543 21.36 -51.92 -3.66
CA ASN A 543 22.78 -51.96 -3.28
C ASN A 543 23.53 -50.61 -3.31
N ALA A 544 22.86 -49.46 -3.40
CA ALA A 544 23.51 -48.16 -3.30
C ALA A 544 23.19 -47.50 -1.95
N GLU A 545 24.22 -47.24 -1.14
CA GLU A 545 24.10 -46.40 0.06
C GLU A 545 23.58 -45.01 -0.33
N GLY A 546 22.58 -44.51 0.40
CA GLY A 546 22.01 -43.18 0.14
C GLY A 546 23.02 -42.07 0.47
N LYS A 547 22.87 -40.91 -0.16
CA LYS A 547 23.81 -39.78 0.00
C LYS A 547 23.07 -38.47 0.22
N ILE A 548 23.67 -37.58 1.01
CA ILE A 548 23.15 -36.24 1.30
C ILE A 548 24.08 -35.21 0.67
N LEU A 549 23.51 -34.35 -0.18
CA LEU A 549 24.18 -33.24 -0.85
C LEU A 549 23.64 -31.93 -0.28
N LEU A 550 24.48 -31.15 0.40
CA LEU A 550 24.10 -29.85 0.95
C LEU A 550 24.55 -28.76 -0.03
N ILE A 551 23.62 -28.13 -0.75
CA ILE A 551 23.97 -27.28 -1.89
C ILE A 551 23.48 -25.84 -1.71
N GLY A 552 24.31 -24.88 -2.11
CA GLY A 552 23.93 -23.47 -2.18
C GLY A 552 23.26 -23.11 -3.50
N SER A 553 22.12 -22.43 -3.44
CA SER A 553 21.38 -21.98 -4.64
C SER A 553 21.95 -20.70 -5.25
N GLY A 554 22.88 -20.02 -4.58
CA GLY A 554 23.26 -18.66 -4.92
C GLY A 554 22.24 -17.61 -4.44
N PRO A 555 22.41 -16.33 -4.81
CA PRO A 555 21.59 -15.22 -4.32
C PRO A 555 20.15 -15.25 -4.87
N GLY A 556 19.94 -15.80 -6.06
CA GLY A 556 18.61 -16.04 -6.60
C GLY A 556 18.53 -16.43 -8.08
N HIS A 557 19.32 -15.80 -8.96
CA HIS A 557 19.24 -16.09 -10.39
C HIS A 557 19.80 -17.48 -10.77
N PRO A 558 19.12 -18.29 -11.61
CA PRO A 558 19.60 -19.59 -12.11
C PRO A 558 21.02 -19.60 -12.67
N GLY A 559 21.39 -18.59 -13.46
CA GLY A 559 22.73 -18.45 -14.02
C GLY A 559 23.85 -18.27 -12.99
N LEU A 560 23.53 -18.03 -11.71
CA LEU A 560 24.49 -17.96 -10.60
C LEU A 560 24.59 -19.27 -9.81
N LEU A 561 23.88 -20.32 -10.22
CA LEU A 561 24.13 -21.67 -9.70
C LEU A 561 25.50 -22.15 -10.15
N THR A 562 26.22 -22.80 -9.25
CA THR A 562 27.43 -23.52 -9.64
C THR A 562 27.04 -24.70 -10.54
N VAL A 563 27.91 -25.06 -11.49
CA VAL A 563 27.69 -26.23 -12.36
C VAL A 563 27.45 -27.50 -11.55
N ALA A 564 28.13 -27.63 -10.40
CA ALA A 564 27.95 -28.73 -9.47
C ALA A 564 26.56 -28.72 -8.80
N ALA A 565 26.07 -27.55 -8.34
CA ALA A 565 24.74 -27.44 -7.74
C ALA A 565 23.64 -27.74 -8.77
N HIS A 566 23.78 -27.23 -9.99
CA HIS A 566 22.85 -27.52 -11.09
C HIS A 566 22.82 -29.03 -11.43
N HIS A 567 23.98 -29.69 -11.50
CA HIS A 567 24.05 -31.14 -11.70
C HIS A 567 23.42 -31.92 -10.53
N ALA A 568 23.65 -31.49 -9.28
CA ALA A 568 23.05 -32.10 -8.10
C ALA A 568 21.51 -32.02 -8.13
N LEU A 569 20.95 -30.86 -8.50
CA LEU A 569 19.49 -30.69 -8.64
C LEU A 569 18.88 -31.66 -9.65
N LYS A 570 19.57 -31.93 -10.77
CA LYS A 570 19.08 -32.84 -11.82
C LYS A 570 19.21 -34.33 -11.49
N THR A 571 20.12 -34.68 -10.59
CA THR A 571 20.41 -36.08 -10.22
C THR A 571 19.80 -36.49 -8.88
N ALA A 572 19.25 -35.52 -8.14
CA ALA A 572 18.57 -35.76 -6.88
C ALA A 572 17.26 -36.53 -7.08
N THR A 573 16.94 -37.33 -6.08
CA THR A 573 15.71 -38.10 -6.03
C THR A 573 14.75 -37.57 -4.96
N LEU A 574 15.30 -36.88 -3.96
CA LEU A 574 14.60 -36.06 -2.98
C LEU A 574 15.31 -34.71 -2.87
N ILE A 575 14.58 -33.60 -3.01
CA ILE A 575 15.07 -32.25 -2.79
C ILE A 575 14.32 -31.64 -1.61
N LEU A 576 15.08 -31.12 -0.67
CA LEU A 576 14.65 -30.48 0.56
C LEU A 576 15.09 -29.00 0.49
N SER A 577 14.19 -28.12 0.07
CA SER A 577 14.50 -26.70 -0.18
C SER A 577 14.15 -25.79 0.99
N ASP A 578 14.98 -24.78 1.23
CA ASP A 578 14.59 -23.62 2.05
C ASP A 578 13.48 -22.82 1.38
N LYS A 579 12.67 -22.14 2.20
CA LYS A 579 11.61 -21.22 1.76
C LYS A 579 12.12 -20.05 0.92
N LEU A 580 13.35 -19.59 1.18
CA LEU A 580 13.89 -18.38 0.54
C LEU A 580 14.52 -18.65 -0.84
N VAL A 581 14.55 -19.89 -1.30
CA VAL A 581 15.06 -20.24 -2.63
C VAL A 581 14.05 -19.75 -3.67
N PRO A 582 14.46 -18.93 -4.66
CA PRO A 582 13.54 -18.39 -5.66
C PRO A 582 12.92 -19.45 -6.56
N SER A 583 11.72 -19.16 -7.07
CA SER A 583 10.94 -20.08 -7.91
C SER A 583 11.64 -20.43 -9.21
N GLU A 584 12.46 -19.53 -9.76
CA GLU A 584 13.27 -19.76 -10.96
C GLU A 584 14.30 -20.87 -10.76
N ILE A 585 14.86 -21.01 -9.55
CA ILE A 585 15.75 -22.13 -9.20
C ILE A 585 14.94 -23.41 -9.05
N LEU A 586 13.79 -23.34 -8.40
CA LEU A 586 12.91 -24.50 -8.21
C LEU A 586 12.38 -25.04 -9.54
N ALA A 587 12.19 -24.18 -10.55
CA ALA A 587 11.77 -24.58 -11.89
C ALA A 587 12.82 -25.44 -12.64
N LEU A 588 14.09 -25.43 -12.22
CA LEU A 588 15.13 -26.30 -12.78
C LEU A 588 15.01 -27.75 -12.30
N ILE A 589 14.24 -28.00 -11.24
CA ILE A 589 14.06 -29.31 -10.65
C ILE A 589 13.22 -30.16 -11.61
N PRO A 590 13.70 -31.37 -11.98
CA PRO A 590 12.90 -32.28 -12.80
C PRO A 590 11.55 -32.57 -12.14
N SER A 591 10.47 -32.57 -12.92
CA SER A 591 9.12 -32.88 -12.43
C SER A 591 8.97 -34.30 -11.84
N THR A 592 9.95 -35.18 -12.10
CA THR A 592 10.05 -36.54 -11.57
C THR A 592 10.72 -36.62 -10.20
N THR A 593 11.35 -35.55 -9.72
CA THR A 593 12.06 -35.49 -8.44
C THR A 593 11.13 -35.00 -7.34
N LYS A 594 11.14 -35.68 -6.18
CA LYS A 594 10.33 -35.28 -5.02
C LYS A 594 10.88 -33.98 -4.43
N LEU A 595 10.05 -32.94 -4.31
CA LEU A 595 10.41 -31.66 -3.70
C LEU A 595 9.64 -31.44 -2.40
N HIS A 596 10.35 -31.11 -1.33
CA HIS A 596 9.79 -30.68 -0.06
C HIS A 596 10.36 -29.29 0.28
N ILE A 597 9.49 -28.34 0.62
CA ILE A 597 9.87 -26.96 0.94
C ILE A 597 9.65 -26.73 2.44
N ALA A 598 10.67 -26.22 3.13
CA ALA A 598 10.63 -25.98 4.57
C ALA A 598 9.49 -25.03 4.97
N LYS A 599 8.68 -25.42 5.95
CA LYS A 599 7.57 -24.62 6.50
C LYS A 599 8.09 -23.65 7.57
N LYS A 600 8.86 -22.64 7.16
CA LYS A 600 9.46 -21.66 8.07
C LYS A 600 8.54 -20.44 8.27
N PHE A 601 8.11 -20.23 9.52
CA PHE A 601 7.41 -19.03 9.97
C PHE A 601 8.17 -18.37 11.14
N PRO A 602 8.00 -17.05 11.39
CA PRO A 602 8.63 -16.38 12.54
C PRO A 602 8.31 -17.12 13.84
N GLY A 603 9.34 -17.50 14.60
CA GLY A 603 9.21 -18.26 15.86
C GLY A 603 9.41 -19.79 15.75
N ASN A 604 9.28 -20.39 14.56
CA ASN A 604 9.45 -21.85 14.35
C ASN A 604 10.69 -22.22 13.50
N ALA A 605 11.71 -21.36 13.51
CA ALA A 605 12.90 -21.57 12.67
C ALA A 605 13.72 -22.80 13.07
N GLU A 606 13.76 -23.14 14.37
CA GLU A 606 14.48 -24.33 14.86
C GLU A 606 13.71 -25.61 14.54
N GLY A 607 12.38 -25.65 14.75
CA GLY A 607 11.55 -26.81 14.43
C GLY A 607 11.58 -27.18 12.94
N ALA A 608 11.41 -26.20 12.06
CA ALA A 608 11.49 -26.42 10.61
C ALA A 608 12.88 -26.90 10.15
N GLN A 609 13.96 -26.55 10.88
CA GLN A 609 15.29 -27.05 10.54
C GLN A 609 15.48 -28.50 10.99
N ASN A 610 15.01 -28.85 12.18
CA ASN A 610 15.06 -30.23 12.67
C ASN A 610 14.26 -31.17 11.78
N GLU A 611 13.05 -30.77 11.37
CA GLU A 611 12.22 -31.50 10.41
C GLU A 611 12.99 -31.79 9.10
N MET A 612 13.67 -30.79 8.55
CA MET A 612 14.43 -30.96 7.31
C MET A 612 15.64 -31.89 7.49
N MET A 613 16.30 -31.85 8.65
CA MET A 613 17.39 -32.77 8.96
C MET A 613 16.88 -34.22 9.11
N GLU A 614 15.76 -34.42 9.81
CA GLU A 614 15.14 -35.75 9.97
C GLU A 614 14.68 -36.32 8.63
N LEU A 615 14.05 -35.50 7.77
CA LEU A 615 13.65 -35.90 6.42
C LEU A 615 14.85 -36.27 5.54
N ALA A 616 15.94 -35.50 5.64
CA ALA A 616 17.16 -35.80 4.90
C ALA A 616 17.77 -37.13 5.31
N LEU A 617 17.83 -37.37 6.63
CA LEU A 617 18.32 -38.61 7.20
C LEU A 617 17.45 -39.80 6.79
N ALA A 618 16.12 -39.69 6.92
CA ALA A 618 15.18 -40.74 6.53
C ALA A 618 15.24 -41.04 5.02
N GLY A 619 15.46 -40.04 4.17
CA GLY A 619 15.69 -40.22 2.74
C GLY A 619 16.98 -40.98 2.47
N ALA A 620 18.09 -40.57 3.09
CA ALA A 620 19.39 -41.22 2.92
C ALA A 620 19.38 -42.68 3.41
N GLN A 621 18.71 -42.98 4.52
CA GLN A 621 18.50 -44.34 5.03
C GLN A 621 17.71 -45.24 4.06
N LYS A 622 16.86 -44.64 3.22
CA LYS A 622 16.11 -45.35 2.15
C LYS A 622 16.91 -45.51 0.86
N GLY A 623 18.19 -45.11 0.82
CA GLY A 623 19.02 -45.15 -0.37
C GLY A 623 18.71 -44.04 -1.37
N GLU A 624 18.10 -42.93 -0.94
CA GLU A 624 17.84 -41.76 -1.79
C GLU A 624 19.10 -40.92 -1.98
N VAL A 625 19.16 -40.20 -3.11
CA VAL A 625 20.07 -39.07 -3.32
C VAL A 625 19.34 -37.82 -2.86
N VAL A 626 19.60 -37.43 -1.62
CA VAL A 626 18.95 -36.27 -0.98
C VAL A 626 19.77 -35.02 -1.29
N VAL A 627 19.12 -34.02 -1.87
CA VAL A 627 19.66 -32.66 -1.98
C VAL A 627 18.98 -31.77 -0.96
N ARG A 628 19.77 -31.13 -0.12
CA ARG A 628 19.35 -30.09 0.81
C ARG A 628 19.75 -28.74 0.20
N LEU A 629 18.78 -28.06 -0.39
CA LEU A 629 18.96 -26.81 -1.14
C LEU A 629 18.77 -25.60 -0.23
N LYS A 630 19.84 -24.81 -0.07
CA LYS A 630 19.90 -23.64 0.83
C LYS A 630 20.13 -22.38 0.03
N GLN A 631 19.50 -21.27 0.44
CA GLN A 631 19.72 -19.99 -0.25
C GLN A 631 21.13 -19.46 0.02
N GLY A 632 21.79 -18.90 -1.01
CA GLY A 632 23.14 -18.37 -0.90
C GLY A 632 24.18 -19.49 -0.80
N ASP A 633 25.05 -19.40 0.19
CA ASP A 633 26.06 -20.41 0.50
C ASP A 633 25.68 -21.19 1.78
N PRO A 634 25.83 -22.54 1.83
CA PRO A 634 25.44 -23.33 3.00
C PRO A 634 26.13 -22.94 4.31
N PHE A 635 27.37 -22.45 4.26
CA PHE A 635 28.21 -22.16 5.43
C PHE A 635 28.25 -20.68 5.81
N VAL A 636 27.74 -19.78 4.96
CA VAL A 636 27.63 -18.35 5.28
C VAL A 636 26.25 -18.04 5.83
N TYR A 637 26.10 -18.03 7.15
CA TYR A 637 24.83 -17.82 7.87
C TYR A 637 23.69 -18.78 7.47
N GLY A 638 23.99 -19.84 6.73
CA GLY A 638 23.04 -20.86 6.32
C GLY A 638 22.75 -21.93 7.38
N ARG A 639 23.53 -22.00 8.49
CA ARG A 639 23.49 -23.10 9.47
C ARG A 639 23.87 -24.47 8.90
N GLY A 640 24.55 -24.54 7.74
CA GLY A 640 24.95 -25.79 7.12
C GLY A 640 25.90 -26.64 7.98
N GLY A 641 26.74 -26.03 8.81
CA GLY A 641 27.62 -26.76 9.73
C GLY A 641 26.85 -27.59 10.76
N GLU A 642 25.72 -27.09 11.26
CA GLU A 642 24.85 -27.84 12.18
C GLU A 642 24.24 -29.07 11.49
N GLU A 643 23.75 -28.89 10.27
CA GLU A 643 23.17 -29.98 9.47
C GLU A 643 24.23 -31.07 9.16
N VAL A 644 25.45 -30.68 8.79
CA VAL A 644 26.58 -31.61 8.56
C VAL A 644 26.89 -32.44 9.82
N LEU A 645 26.99 -31.79 10.99
CA LEU A 645 27.27 -32.49 12.25
C LEU A 645 26.16 -33.47 12.60
N TYR A 646 24.91 -33.06 12.45
CA TYR A 646 23.75 -33.91 12.71
C TYR A 646 23.75 -35.16 11.80
N PHE A 647 24.02 -35.01 10.50
CA PHE A 647 24.07 -36.17 9.60
C PHE A 647 25.22 -37.11 9.95
N ARG A 648 26.39 -36.55 10.28
CA ARG A 648 27.58 -37.33 10.68
C ARG A 648 27.33 -38.17 11.93
N GLU A 649 26.70 -37.58 12.94
CA GLU A 649 26.31 -38.29 14.18
C GLU A 649 25.37 -39.46 13.91
N ASN A 650 24.60 -39.41 12.82
CA ASN A 650 23.66 -40.44 12.39
C ASN A 650 24.23 -41.35 11.27
N GLY A 651 25.54 -41.33 11.04
CA GLY A 651 26.23 -42.24 10.12
C GLY A 651 26.22 -41.83 8.64
N PHE A 652 25.82 -40.59 8.31
CA PHE A 652 25.83 -40.05 6.95
C PHE A 652 26.74 -38.83 6.83
N GLU A 653 27.82 -38.93 6.05
CA GLU A 653 28.63 -37.77 5.70
C GLU A 653 28.00 -37.03 4.52
N SER A 654 27.71 -35.73 4.69
CA SER A 654 27.15 -34.91 3.62
C SER A 654 28.23 -34.27 2.75
N THR A 655 28.01 -34.25 1.44
CA THR A 655 28.87 -33.49 0.52
C THR A 655 28.33 -32.08 0.39
N VAL A 656 29.14 -31.08 0.77
CA VAL A 656 28.75 -29.68 0.70
C VAL A 656 29.20 -29.06 -0.62
N ILE A 657 28.26 -28.51 -1.38
CA ILE A 657 28.52 -27.81 -2.65
C ILE A 657 28.34 -26.30 -2.40
N PRO A 658 29.38 -25.49 -2.67
CA PRO A 658 29.31 -24.06 -2.41
C PRO A 658 28.29 -23.38 -3.30
N GLY A 659 27.72 -22.30 -2.77
CA GLY A 659 26.89 -21.36 -3.53
C GLY A 659 27.50 -19.97 -3.51
N ILE A 660 27.08 -19.11 -4.43
CA ILE A 660 27.51 -17.72 -4.42
C ILE A 660 26.76 -16.99 -3.29
N SER A 661 27.46 -16.50 -2.27
CA SER A 661 26.83 -15.77 -1.16
C SER A 661 26.29 -14.41 -1.61
N SER A 662 25.11 -14.04 -1.11
CA SER A 662 24.52 -12.71 -1.35
C SER A 662 25.41 -11.58 -0.83
N ALA A 663 26.23 -11.84 0.19
CA ALA A 663 27.19 -10.88 0.72
C ALA A 663 28.21 -10.41 -0.33
N LEU A 664 28.53 -11.23 -1.32
CA LEU A 664 29.47 -10.89 -2.39
C LEU A 664 28.74 -10.54 -3.68
N ALA A 665 27.75 -11.35 -4.06
CA ALA A 665 27.00 -11.14 -5.29
C ALA A 665 26.13 -9.88 -5.25
N GLY A 666 25.48 -9.57 -4.13
CA GLY A 666 24.60 -8.40 -4.02
C GLY A 666 25.32 -7.10 -4.39
N PRO A 667 26.42 -6.74 -3.70
CA PRO A 667 27.21 -5.56 -4.04
C PRO A 667 27.72 -5.60 -5.49
N LEU A 668 28.27 -6.74 -5.94
CA LEU A 668 28.81 -6.87 -7.30
C LEU A 668 27.77 -6.60 -8.38
N MET A 669 26.56 -7.17 -8.25
CA MET A 669 25.46 -6.98 -9.20
C MET A 669 24.91 -5.54 -9.22
N MET A 670 25.29 -4.75 -8.22
CA MET A 670 24.98 -3.32 -8.08
C MET A 670 26.19 -2.42 -8.36
N ASN A 671 27.27 -2.97 -8.91
CA ASN A 671 28.53 -2.28 -9.19
C ASN A 671 29.18 -1.66 -7.94
N ILE A 672 29.17 -2.41 -6.83
CA ILE A 672 29.83 -2.06 -5.57
C ILE A 672 30.85 -3.14 -5.24
N PRO A 673 32.16 -2.86 -5.31
CA PRO A 673 33.18 -3.81 -4.92
C PRO A 673 33.29 -3.86 -3.40
N VAL A 674 33.29 -5.05 -2.81
CA VAL A 674 33.40 -5.22 -1.35
C VAL A 674 34.80 -4.89 -0.81
N THR A 675 35.81 -4.83 -1.70
CA THR A 675 37.17 -4.39 -1.43
C THR A 675 37.72 -3.70 -2.67
N GLN A 676 38.48 -2.62 -2.49
CA GLN A 676 39.16 -1.90 -3.55
C GLN A 676 40.39 -1.19 -2.98
N ARG A 677 41.55 -1.34 -3.64
CA ARG A 677 42.79 -0.66 -3.20
C ARG A 677 42.58 0.85 -3.12
N GLY A 678 43.09 1.47 -2.05
CA GLY A 678 42.93 2.89 -1.78
C GLY A 678 41.52 3.30 -1.34
N VAL A 679 40.61 2.35 -1.12
CA VAL A 679 39.24 2.60 -0.63
C VAL A 679 38.86 1.68 0.53
N SER A 680 38.94 0.36 0.32
CA SER A 680 38.59 -0.68 1.29
C SER A 680 39.53 -1.88 1.15
N GLU A 681 40.33 -2.12 2.17
CA GLU A 681 41.36 -3.17 2.21
C GLU A 681 40.87 -4.44 2.92
N SER A 682 39.75 -4.35 3.64
CA SER A 682 39.18 -5.46 4.40
C SER A 682 37.66 -5.47 4.35
N LEU A 683 37.09 -6.66 4.44
CA LEU A 683 35.65 -6.89 4.55
C LEU A 683 35.37 -7.57 5.89
N VAL A 684 34.35 -7.10 6.60
CA VAL A 684 33.75 -7.84 7.72
C VAL A 684 32.31 -8.18 7.39
N LEU A 685 32.01 -9.47 7.46
CA LEU A 685 30.68 -10.01 7.27
C LEU A 685 30.10 -10.41 8.63
N CYS A 686 28.98 -9.80 9.02
CA CYS A 686 28.29 -10.11 10.27
C CYS A 686 26.77 -10.24 10.05
N THR A 687 26.06 -10.71 11.08
CA THR A 687 24.59 -10.77 11.07
C THR A 687 24.00 -9.71 11.99
N GLY A 688 22.88 -9.11 11.58
CA GLY A 688 22.11 -8.19 12.42
C GLY A 688 21.27 -8.88 13.52
N VAL A 689 21.21 -10.22 13.57
CA VAL A 689 20.37 -10.97 14.52
C VAL A 689 21.11 -12.19 15.07
N GLY A 690 21.22 -12.28 16.39
CA GLY A 690 21.78 -13.42 17.09
C GLY A 690 20.76 -14.55 17.28
N ARG A 691 21.21 -15.68 17.80
CA ARG A 691 20.34 -16.82 18.12
C ARG A 691 19.18 -16.37 19.02
N GLN A 692 17.96 -16.82 18.70
CA GLN A 692 16.72 -16.42 19.40
C GLN A 692 16.48 -14.90 19.44
N GLY A 693 16.98 -14.16 18.45
CA GLY A 693 16.77 -12.72 18.39
C GLY A 693 17.66 -11.90 19.33
N LYS A 694 18.67 -12.53 19.96
CA LYS A 694 19.65 -11.83 20.80
C LYS A 694 20.39 -10.75 20.02
N ALA A 695 20.67 -9.62 20.68
CA ALA A 695 21.52 -8.59 20.11
C ALA A 695 22.92 -9.14 19.81
N VAL A 696 23.49 -8.70 18.69
CA VAL A 696 24.84 -9.08 18.25
C VAL A 696 25.76 -7.90 18.48
N LYS A 697 26.97 -8.15 18.99
CA LYS A 697 27.99 -7.12 19.10
C LYS A 697 28.56 -6.81 17.70
N LEU A 698 28.29 -5.63 17.17
CA LEU A 698 28.74 -5.17 15.86
C LEU A 698 30.19 -4.69 15.91
N PRO A 699 30.99 -4.86 14.84
CA PRO A 699 32.37 -4.40 14.80
C PRO A 699 32.44 -2.86 14.76
N GLY A 700 33.43 -2.27 15.42
CA GLY A 700 33.71 -0.84 15.35
C GLY A 700 34.23 -0.38 13.99
N TYR A 701 34.15 0.92 13.76
CA TYR A 701 34.53 1.58 12.52
C TYR A 701 36.04 1.48 12.28
N VAL A 702 36.38 1.14 11.05
CA VAL A 702 37.74 1.21 10.50
C VAL A 702 37.61 1.80 9.10
N LYS A 703 38.28 2.92 8.81
CA LYS A 703 38.13 3.65 7.54
C LYS A 703 38.35 2.76 6.31
N SER A 704 39.35 1.87 6.35
CA SER A 704 39.68 0.95 5.26
C SER A 704 38.86 -0.35 5.23
N ARG A 705 37.70 -0.40 5.89
CA ARG A 705 36.87 -1.59 6.00
C ARG A 705 35.47 -1.39 5.44
N SER A 706 35.03 -2.34 4.64
CA SER A 706 33.62 -2.51 4.28
C SER A 706 32.94 -3.42 5.29
N LEU A 707 31.81 -2.98 5.83
CA LEU A 707 30.96 -3.77 6.71
C LEU A 707 29.76 -4.30 5.93
N ILE A 708 29.54 -5.61 5.97
CA ILE A 708 28.35 -6.25 5.40
C ILE A 708 27.53 -6.90 6.50
N LEU A 709 26.25 -6.57 6.55
CA LEU A 709 25.28 -7.10 7.51
C LEU A 709 24.20 -7.88 6.78
N LEU A 710 24.13 -9.19 7.03
CA LEU A 710 23.01 -10.02 6.60
C LEU A 710 21.93 -10.06 7.68
N MET A 711 20.68 -10.23 7.27
CA MET A 711 19.52 -10.32 8.17
C MET A 711 19.34 -9.07 9.05
N GLY A 712 19.79 -7.90 8.58
CA GLY A 712 19.78 -6.65 9.37
C GLY A 712 18.65 -5.68 9.04
N VAL A 713 18.03 -5.77 7.85
CA VAL A 713 17.11 -4.73 7.33
C VAL A 713 15.91 -4.49 8.27
N ALA A 714 15.27 -5.53 8.77
CA ALA A 714 14.15 -5.41 9.72
C ALA A 714 14.53 -4.77 11.06
N ARG A 715 15.83 -4.63 11.36
CA ARG A 715 16.38 -4.00 12.58
C ARG A 715 17.24 -2.80 12.26
N ILE A 716 17.08 -2.21 11.08
CA ILE A 716 17.94 -1.11 10.60
C ILE A 716 18.04 0.00 11.65
N ASN A 717 16.93 0.39 12.30
CA ASN A 717 16.96 1.46 13.31
C ASN A 717 17.89 1.12 14.50
N GLN A 718 17.79 -0.10 15.03
CA GLN A 718 18.66 -0.57 16.13
C GLN A 718 20.13 -0.65 15.68
N ILE A 719 20.37 -1.05 14.43
CA ILE A 719 21.71 -1.13 13.86
C ILE A 719 22.32 0.27 13.72
N ILE A 720 21.60 1.24 13.14
CA ILE A 720 22.10 2.61 12.95
C ILE A 720 22.39 3.28 14.29
N GLU A 721 21.50 3.12 15.27
CA GLU A 721 21.73 3.59 16.64
C GLU A 721 23.01 2.97 17.22
N THR A 722 23.16 1.65 17.12
CA THR A 722 24.34 0.93 17.62
C THR A 722 25.64 1.37 16.93
N LEU A 723 25.60 1.63 15.62
CA LEU A 723 26.77 2.03 14.84
C LEU A 723 27.20 3.48 15.12
N THR A 724 26.26 4.39 15.41
CA THR A 724 26.53 5.84 15.49
C THR A 724 26.73 6.39 16.91
N VAL A 725 26.28 5.68 17.96
CA VAL A 725 26.41 6.10 19.36
C VAL A 725 27.88 6.19 19.80
N SER A 726 28.21 7.31 20.46
CA SER A 726 29.57 7.70 20.86
C SER A 726 30.15 6.95 22.07
N SER A 727 29.38 6.11 22.76
CA SER A 727 29.89 5.34 23.89
C SER A 727 30.82 4.22 23.40
N PRO A 728 32.11 4.19 23.77
CA PRO A 728 33.06 3.15 23.33
C PRO A 728 32.73 1.75 23.87
N ASN A 729 31.82 1.67 24.85
CA ASN A 729 31.30 0.46 25.48
C ASN A 729 29.76 0.40 25.43
N ALA A 730 29.13 0.95 24.39
CA ALA A 730 27.72 0.60 24.14
C ALA A 730 27.64 -0.92 24.02
N GLU A 731 26.74 -1.58 24.77
CA GLU A 731 26.65 -3.04 24.87
C GLU A 731 26.54 -3.77 23.50
N GLY A 732 26.23 -3.03 22.42
CA GLY A 732 26.09 -3.53 21.05
C GLY A 732 27.25 -3.30 20.07
N ARG A 733 28.36 -2.58 20.37
CA ARG A 733 29.45 -2.32 19.41
C ARG A 733 30.86 -2.49 20.00
N ASP A 734 31.81 -2.99 19.20
CA ASP A 734 33.21 -3.23 19.61
C ASP A 734 34.20 -2.30 18.89
N GLY A 735 34.47 -1.12 19.44
CA GLY A 735 35.53 -0.21 18.94
C GLY A 735 35.08 1.24 18.77
N GLU A 736 35.47 1.88 17.66
CA GLU A 736 35.12 3.27 17.31
C GLU A 736 33.74 3.39 16.63
N ARG A 737 33.07 4.52 16.82
CA ARG A 737 31.76 4.79 16.19
C ARG A 737 31.89 5.03 14.70
N TYR A 738 30.84 4.73 13.94
CA TYR A 738 30.78 5.03 12.52
C TYR A 738 30.39 6.52 12.33
N PRO A 739 31.08 7.28 11.47
CA PRO A 739 30.68 8.63 11.12
C PRO A 739 29.29 8.63 10.46
N GLY A 740 28.44 9.60 10.83
CA GLY A 740 27.07 9.68 10.31
C GLY A 740 27.00 9.92 8.80
N TYR A 741 27.97 10.62 8.23
CA TYR A 741 28.05 10.85 6.78
C TYR A 741 28.50 9.61 6.00
N LEU A 742 28.95 8.54 6.66
CA LEU A 742 29.54 7.39 5.98
C LEU A 742 28.52 6.75 5.01
N PRO A 743 28.91 6.41 3.77
CA PRO A 743 28.00 5.78 2.82
C PRO A 743 27.45 4.43 3.30
N ILE A 744 26.15 4.23 3.09
CA ILE A 744 25.43 2.98 3.33
C ILE A 744 24.60 2.62 2.09
N GLY A 745 24.56 1.34 1.77
CA GLY A 745 23.71 0.75 0.74
C GLY A 745 22.87 -0.38 1.30
N ILE A 746 21.58 -0.42 0.96
CA ILE A 746 20.67 -1.53 1.25
C ILE A 746 20.31 -2.20 -0.07
N ILE A 747 20.71 -3.46 -0.22
CA ILE A 747 20.51 -4.24 -1.44
C ILE A 747 19.43 -5.28 -1.18
N GLU A 748 18.37 -5.22 -1.97
CA GLU A 748 17.18 -6.05 -1.88
C GLU A 748 17.09 -6.97 -3.10
N ARG A 749 16.66 -8.20 -2.85
CA ARG A 749 16.42 -9.23 -3.87
C ARG A 749 17.58 -9.34 -4.87
N ALA A 750 18.81 -9.33 -4.35
CA ALA A 750 20.03 -9.39 -5.16
C ALA A 750 19.94 -10.50 -6.21
N SER A 751 20.36 -10.20 -7.44
CA SER A 751 20.28 -11.06 -8.65
C SER A 751 18.90 -11.32 -9.22
N SER A 752 17.81 -10.95 -8.55
CA SER A 752 16.47 -11.04 -9.13
C SER A 752 16.25 -9.96 -10.20
N PRO A 753 15.34 -10.17 -11.18
CA PRO A 753 15.01 -9.15 -12.18
C PRO A 753 14.54 -7.82 -11.57
N ASP A 754 13.94 -7.88 -10.38
CA ASP A 754 13.42 -6.75 -9.60
C ASP A 754 14.36 -6.31 -8.46
N GLN A 755 15.65 -6.69 -8.52
CA GLN A 755 16.66 -6.29 -7.53
C GLN A 755 16.69 -4.76 -7.36
N ARG A 756 17.02 -4.29 -6.16
CA ARG A 756 17.09 -2.85 -5.88
C ARG A 756 18.22 -2.54 -4.91
N ILE A 757 18.87 -1.39 -5.11
CA ILE A 757 19.75 -0.80 -4.11
C ILE A 757 19.30 0.60 -3.74
N ILE A 758 19.27 0.86 -2.43
CA ILE A 758 18.99 2.16 -1.82
C ILE A 758 20.28 2.62 -1.16
N MET A 759 20.83 3.75 -1.60
CA MET A 759 22.09 4.28 -1.12
C MET A 759 21.86 5.64 -0.48
N SER A 760 22.46 5.87 0.68
CA SER A 760 22.36 7.14 1.40
C SER A 760 23.58 7.28 2.33
N ARG A 761 23.52 8.26 3.23
CA ARG A 761 24.40 8.40 4.38
C ARG A 761 23.85 7.60 5.56
N LEU A 762 24.73 7.16 6.45
CA LEU A 762 24.37 6.38 7.62
C LEU A 762 23.32 7.10 8.50
N ASP A 763 23.40 8.43 8.60
CA ASP A 763 22.49 9.28 9.38
C ASP A 763 21.13 9.58 8.70
N ARG A 764 20.98 9.26 7.41
CA ARG A 764 19.77 9.59 6.60
C ARG A 764 19.04 8.38 6.03
N ILE A 765 19.62 7.19 6.14
CA ILE A 765 19.05 5.98 5.53
C ILE A 765 17.66 5.62 6.07
N GLU A 766 17.37 5.88 7.34
CA GLU A 766 16.06 5.61 7.93
C GLU A 766 14.95 6.47 7.33
N GLU A 767 15.22 7.76 7.13
CA GLU A 767 14.29 8.69 6.48
C GLU A 767 14.06 8.31 5.01
N SER A 768 15.11 7.79 4.37
CA SER A 768 15.08 7.34 2.98
C SER A 768 14.24 6.06 2.82
N LEU A 769 14.36 5.11 3.75
CA LEU A 769 13.56 3.89 3.77
C LEU A 769 12.07 4.15 3.99
N LYS A 770 11.69 5.11 4.85
CA LYS A 770 10.27 5.46 5.08
C LYS A 770 9.53 5.93 3.82
N LYS A 771 10.26 6.39 2.80
CA LYS A 771 9.72 6.87 1.53
C LYS A 771 9.53 5.74 0.49
N LEU A 772 9.96 4.51 0.79
CA LEU A 772 10.04 3.39 -0.16
C LEU A 772 9.40 2.12 0.42
N ASP A 773 8.75 1.32 -0.41
CA ASP A 773 8.19 0.02 0.00
C ASP A 773 9.30 -1.02 0.21
N GLU A 774 9.30 -1.82 1.27
CA GLU A 774 10.33 -2.85 1.51
C GLU A 774 10.22 -4.06 0.56
N ARG A 775 11.37 -4.62 0.13
CA ARG A 775 11.45 -5.81 -0.73
C ARG A 775 12.38 -6.88 -0.13
N PRO A 776 11.92 -7.75 0.79
CA PRO A 776 12.76 -8.81 1.33
C PRO A 776 13.07 -9.91 0.29
N PRO A 777 14.19 -10.64 0.42
CA PRO A 777 15.26 -10.46 1.41
C PRO A 777 16.21 -9.30 1.05
N GLY A 778 16.76 -8.62 2.06
CA GLY A 778 17.71 -7.53 1.88
C GLY A 778 18.97 -7.65 2.76
N MET A 779 20.05 -7.01 2.33
CA MET A 779 21.33 -6.92 3.03
C MET A 779 21.83 -5.47 3.08
N ILE A 780 22.69 -5.17 4.04
CA ILE A 780 23.26 -3.83 4.22
C ILE A 780 24.77 -3.89 3.98
N ILE A 781 25.29 -2.88 3.29
CA ILE A 781 26.73 -2.62 3.14
C ILE A 781 27.03 -1.20 3.62
N VAL A 782 28.03 -1.03 4.48
CA VAL A 782 28.47 0.26 5.04
C VAL A 782 29.95 0.46 4.76
N GLY A 783 30.32 1.65 4.30
CA GLY A 783 31.70 2.04 4.08
C GLY A 783 31.93 2.69 2.71
N TRP A 784 33.15 3.18 2.52
CA TRP A 784 33.56 3.94 1.33
C TRP A 784 33.44 3.17 0.00
N SER A 785 33.39 1.83 0.06
CA SER A 785 33.14 0.98 -1.11
C SER A 785 31.83 1.32 -1.83
N VAL A 786 30.81 1.79 -1.11
CA VAL A 786 29.46 2.01 -1.69
C VAL A 786 29.46 3.03 -2.83
N LEU A 787 30.34 4.04 -2.77
CA LEU A 787 30.40 5.13 -3.76
C LEU A 787 31.55 5.00 -4.77
N CYS A 788 32.44 4.01 -4.62
CA CYS A 788 33.76 4.08 -5.26
C CYS A 788 33.78 3.84 -6.78
N LEU A 789 32.74 3.22 -7.35
CA LEU A 789 32.58 3.07 -8.80
C LEU A 789 31.56 4.05 -9.40
N GLU A 790 31.10 5.03 -8.61
CA GLU A 790 30.12 6.02 -9.08
C GLU A 790 30.78 7.15 -9.87
N GLY A 791 30.11 7.62 -10.92
CA GLY A 791 30.62 8.67 -11.79
C GLY A 791 31.97 8.31 -12.42
N LYS A 792 33.01 9.11 -12.16
CA LYS A 792 34.38 8.84 -12.63
C LYS A 792 35.13 7.80 -11.80
N GLY A 793 34.53 7.32 -10.70
CA GLY A 793 35.17 6.44 -9.73
C GLY A 793 36.11 7.18 -8.77
N LYS A 794 36.40 6.55 -7.63
CA LYS A 794 37.31 7.04 -6.58
C LYS A 794 38.24 5.91 -6.16
N VAL A 795 39.54 6.17 -6.15
CA VAL A 795 40.59 5.17 -5.84
C VAL A 795 41.54 5.61 -4.73
N ASP A 796 41.37 6.82 -4.21
CA ASP A 796 42.33 7.56 -3.37
C ASP A 796 41.75 7.96 -2.00
N ILE A 797 40.66 7.34 -1.57
CA ILE A 797 39.95 7.68 -0.32
C ILE A 797 40.84 7.49 0.91
N LEU A 798 41.69 6.47 0.90
CA LEU A 798 42.64 6.16 1.97
C LEU A 798 43.97 6.93 1.84
N ASP A 799 44.31 7.42 0.65
CA ASP A 799 45.59 8.09 0.38
C ASP A 799 45.67 9.48 1.03
N LYS A 800 44.51 10.05 1.41
CA LYS A 800 44.40 11.35 2.09
C LYS A 800 44.57 11.18 3.61
N ILE A 801 45.83 11.01 4.02
CA ILE A 801 46.24 10.74 5.42
C ILE A 801 45.77 11.82 6.42
N ASN A 802 45.52 13.05 5.96
CA ASN A 802 45.05 14.19 6.78
C ASN A 802 43.73 14.81 6.29
N ALA A 803 42.86 14.05 5.62
CA ALA A 803 41.54 14.57 5.25
C ALA A 803 40.75 14.95 6.51
N SER A 804 40.18 16.16 6.51
CA SER A 804 39.26 16.58 7.56
C SER A 804 37.91 15.87 7.42
N GLU A 805 37.10 15.82 8.49
CA GLU A 805 35.73 15.31 8.38
C GLU A 805 34.91 16.10 7.34
N ASP A 806 35.20 17.39 7.15
CA ASP A 806 34.50 18.24 6.17
C ASP A 806 34.85 17.84 4.73
N ASP A 807 36.11 17.47 4.46
CA ASP A 807 36.52 16.95 3.15
C ASP A 807 35.82 15.61 2.84
N GLU A 808 35.69 14.75 3.85
CA GLU A 808 35.00 13.47 3.76
C GLU A 808 33.49 13.64 3.53
N ARG A 809 32.86 14.60 4.21
CA ARG A 809 31.45 14.97 3.98
C ARG A 809 31.24 15.50 2.57
N GLN A 810 32.12 16.37 2.09
CA GLN A 810 32.03 16.91 0.74
C GLN A 810 32.07 15.80 -0.32
N ILE A 811 32.93 14.79 -0.15
CA ILE A 811 32.98 13.63 -1.06
C ILE A 811 31.61 12.92 -1.13
N VAL A 812 30.94 12.76 0.01
CA VAL A 812 29.64 12.09 0.09
C VAL A 812 28.52 12.96 -0.46
N ASP A 813 28.53 14.26 -0.16
CA ASP A 813 27.52 15.21 -0.65
C ASP A 813 27.63 15.38 -2.18
N ASP A 814 28.85 15.45 -2.73
CA ASP A 814 29.11 15.40 -4.18
C ASP A 814 28.59 14.10 -4.80
N TRP A 815 28.80 12.97 -4.12
CA TRP A 815 28.29 11.69 -4.59
C TRP A 815 26.77 11.63 -4.61
N LEU A 816 26.08 12.28 -3.66
CA LEU A 816 24.62 12.30 -3.60
C LEU A 816 23.98 13.33 -4.54
N ASP A 817 24.76 14.30 -5.04
CA ASP A 817 24.32 15.34 -5.99
C ASP A 817 23.12 16.13 -5.44
N GLY A 818 23.21 16.54 -4.17
CA GLY A 818 22.16 17.30 -3.46
C GLY A 818 20.91 16.51 -3.05
N ASN A 819 20.84 15.20 -3.31
CA ASN A 819 19.73 14.34 -2.90
C ASN A 819 19.97 13.68 -1.53
N ASP A 820 18.91 13.33 -0.81
CA ASP A 820 19.03 12.58 0.46
C ASP A 820 19.48 11.11 0.23
N TYR A 821 19.12 10.54 -0.92
CA TYR A 821 19.39 9.15 -1.28
C TYR A 821 19.38 8.94 -2.80
N LYS A 822 19.95 7.81 -3.23
CA LYS A 822 19.94 7.31 -4.61
C LYS A 822 19.34 5.91 -4.66
N VAL A 823 18.49 5.64 -5.65
CA VAL A 823 17.91 4.32 -5.89
C VAL A 823 18.29 3.82 -7.27
N ARG A 824 18.69 2.56 -7.37
CA ARG A 824 18.83 1.85 -8.65
C ARG A 824 18.04 0.56 -8.59
N GLU A 825 17.25 0.31 -9.63
CA GLU A 825 16.40 -0.88 -9.75
C GLU A 825 16.76 -1.68 -11.00
N GLY A 826 16.58 -3.00 -10.88
CA GLY A 826 16.77 -3.97 -11.96
C GLY A 826 18.20 -4.45 -12.14
N LEU A 827 18.33 -5.50 -12.94
CA LEU A 827 19.64 -5.98 -13.44
C LEU A 827 20.26 -4.94 -14.37
N GLN A 828 21.56 -4.70 -14.23
CA GLN A 828 22.32 -3.88 -15.19
C GLN A 828 22.29 -4.52 -16.59
N GLU A 829 22.43 -3.72 -17.64
CA GLU A 829 22.27 -4.15 -19.05
C GLU A 829 23.15 -5.37 -19.38
N GLY A 830 24.45 -5.32 -19.03
CA GLY A 830 25.36 -6.45 -19.27
C GLY A 830 24.96 -7.74 -18.54
N TRP A 831 24.42 -7.64 -17.31
CA TRP A 831 23.89 -8.80 -16.60
C TRP A 831 22.58 -9.30 -17.20
N ARG A 832 21.71 -8.39 -17.62
CA ARG A 832 20.42 -8.73 -18.22
C ARG A 832 20.62 -9.48 -19.54
N ASP A 833 21.51 -8.99 -20.39
CA ASP A 833 21.80 -9.60 -21.69
C ASP A 833 22.42 -10.97 -21.49
N LEU A 834 23.49 -11.06 -20.68
CA LEU A 834 24.16 -12.33 -20.37
C LEU A 834 23.20 -13.38 -19.78
N LEU A 835 22.37 -12.98 -18.83
CA LEU A 835 21.48 -13.93 -18.14
C LEU A 835 20.24 -14.28 -18.95
N SER A 836 19.85 -13.46 -19.93
CA SER A 836 18.78 -13.79 -20.87
C SER A 836 19.14 -14.92 -21.83
N GLU A 837 20.43 -15.13 -22.08
CA GLU A 837 20.94 -16.22 -22.94
C GLU A 837 21.07 -17.56 -22.19
N VAL A 838 20.98 -17.55 -20.85
CA VAL A 838 21.15 -18.73 -19.98
C VAL A 838 19.80 -19.39 -19.62
N GLN A 839 18.67 -18.71 -19.85
CA GLN A 839 17.32 -19.26 -19.70
C GLN A 839 16.93 -20.15 -20.89
#